data_AF-A0A419Q3W0-F1
#
_entry.id   AF-A0A419Q3W0-F1
#
_cell.length_a   1.000
_cell.length_b   1.000
_cell.length_c   1.000
_cell.angle_alpha   90.00
_cell.angle_beta   90.00
_cell.angle_gamma   90.00
#
_symmetry.space_group_name_H-M   'P 1'
#
loop_
_entity.id
_entity.type
_entity.pdbx_description
1 polymer ?
#
loop_
_entity_poly.entity_id
_entity_poly.type
_entity_poly.pdbx_seq_one_letter_code
_entity_poly.pdbx_strand_id
1 'polypeptide(L)'
;MVHLPKILVPIGIGVVKLVVYTYEYLTWPLYYLCSKTLRYMPLPNSPIESDWTYNEEESRTLALPTVEGDPSSPWRAVESMQGLATTALPGCRDLVSIWLRTVKLWPDLPAFGTRAVLGTDYRTTPDGRRMIELILGEYSWETFGDAERRVSRISAGLYSMLASETHSRRPIAIFSETRAEWLFAAQAAFRLNRPVVTLYSTLGDDALVHGLNETEVSVVFTSDELLSKVVKILQRCPTIKRVIYFSNGVFNRELYTEVDNLAVPTGSATTSVAEALTKAPQDLHLHDLIEVERLGAAIMLAQQEELKQKQKDSSIATDTCSESSEIRTTNSSNSATSTSCQGLWMPPAEEQAKPSDLAIIMYTSGSTGQPKGVELTHECLVSAIAGHLQRLPKLRSNYDIYIGYLPLAHVFELNCELCCVIMGVRLFRFAYSYKCRRIHGGFPSFLVDRLIFRRVRSLMGGRLRYIVSGGAPLSEDSQLFANICLAPIIQGYGLTETSASGTLMECGDLRCNHVGAPTPAVQIKLRPWPEGGYSPHDKPSPRGEVLIAGGPVSNGYFKQPELTARDFYKDENGIRWFCTGDIGLMHTDGCLSIIDRKKDLVKLQAGEYVSLSKVELALAQSIYVEQVCVYADASQHYTICFVSPKYTALMELASSLGLEHLAEEARLALKSNDRQNPSAVQSAQLACLCKSPQIAAAVLKDLQRVGREKRLTTFEIPKKVHLDPMSWTPDTGLVTDALKLKRFNLQLRFQQEIDRMYEKSTRT
;
A
#
# COMPACT_ATOMS: atom_id res chain seq x y z
N MET A 1 -46.19 -3.97 19.26
CA MET A 1 -45.34 -5.06 18.71
C MET A 1 -43.82 -4.74 18.66
N VAL A 2 -43.35 -3.61 19.20
CA VAL A 2 -41.92 -3.18 19.13
C VAL A 2 -41.03 -3.75 20.27
N HIS A 3 -41.60 -4.44 21.27
CA HIS A 3 -40.86 -4.97 22.44
C HIS A 3 -40.45 -6.44 22.34
N LEU A 4 -41.06 -7.22 21.45
CA LEU A 4 -40.74 -8.64 21.28
C LEU A 4 -39.26 -8.89 20.87
N PRO A 5 -38.66 -8.09 19.96
CA PRO A 5 -37.25 -8.28 19.57
C PRO A 5 -36.27 -7.95 20.70
N LYS A 6 -36.60 -7.02 21.60
CA LYS A 6 -35.71 -6.60 22.70
C LYS A 6 -35.52 -7.66 23.79
N ILE A 7 -36.44 -8.63 23.89
CA ILE A 7 -36.39 -9.73 24.87
C ILE A 7 -35.91 -11.03 24.23
N LEU A 8 -36.37 -11.32 23.00
CA LEU A 8 -36.00 -12.53 22.27
C LEU A 8 -34.52 -12.54 21.86
N VAL A 9 -33.94 -11.40 21.50
CA VAL A 9 -32.52 -11.34 21.09
C VAL A 9 -31.58 -11.64 22.26
N PRO A 10 -31.71 -11.04 23.46
CA PRO A 10 -30.88 -11.42 24.62
C PRO A 10 -31.05 -12.88 25.05
N ILE A 11 -32.27 -13.43 25.01
CA ILE A 11 -32.53 -14.85 25.34
C ILE A 11 -31.87 -15.76 24.29
N GLY A 12 -32.01 -15.43 23.01
CA GLY A 12 -31.36 -16.16 21.91
C GLY A 12 -29.83 -16.13 22.03
N ILE A 13 -29.24 -14.97 22.34
CA ILE A 13 -27.81 -14.83 22.62
C ILE A 13 -27.41 -15.66 23.85
N GLY A 14 -28.24 -15.68 24.90
CA GLY A 14 -28.03 -16.48 26.11
C GLY A 14 -27.98 -17.98 25.81
N VAL A 15 -28.90 -18.48 24.98
CA VAL A 15 -28.91 -19.89 24.54
C VAL A 15 -27.68 -20.21 23.70
N VAL A 16 -27.30 -19.33 22.75
CA VAL A 16 -26.07 -19.52 21.96
C VAL A 16 -24.84 -19.56 22.87
N LYS A 17 -24.71 -18.62 23.81
CA LYS A 17 -23.63 -18.61 24.80
C LYS A 17 -23.59 -19.89 25.63
N LEU A 18 -24.74 -20.37 26.10
CA LEU A 18 -24.82 -21.62 26.87
C LEU A 18 -24.34 -22.82 26.04
N VAL A 19 -24.76 -22.93 24.78
CA VAL A 19 -24.32 -24.01 23.88
C VAL A 19 -22.83 -23.93 23.61
N VAL A 20 -22.30 -22.74 23.31
CA VAL A 20 -20.86 -22.52 23.07
C VAL A 20 -20.05 -22.85 24.32
N TYR A 21 -20.40 -22.30 25.49
CA TYR A 21 -19.67 -22.56 26.73
C TYR A 21 -19.77 -24.02 27.17
N THR A 22 -20.91 -24.69 26.94
CA THR A 22 -21.04 -26.12 27.23
C THR A 22 -20.17 -26.94 26.30
N TYR A 23 -20.15 -26.63 24.99
CA TYR A 23 -19.27 -27.27 24.03
C TYR A 23 -17.80 -27.04 24.39
N GLU A 24 -17.39 -25.81 24.70
CA GLU A 24 -16.03 -25.50 25.15
C GLU A 24 -15.69 -26.25 26.43
N TYR A 25 -16.53 -26.22 27.47
CA TYR A 25 -16.22 -26.89 28.74
C TYR A 25 -16.13 -28.41 28.60
N LEU A 26 -16.95 -29.02 27.74
CA LEU A 26 -16.92 -30.47 27.45
C LEU A 26 -15.75 -30.86 26.55
N THR A 27 -15.38 -30.01 25.59
CA THR A 27 -14.29 -30.29 24.67
C THR A 27 -12.94 -29.81 25.21
N TRP A 28 -12.88 -28.86 26.14
CA TRP A 28 -11.64 -28.25 26.64
C TRP A 28 -10.69 -29.25 27.29
N PRO A 29 -11.13 -30.22 28.12
CA PRO A 29 -10.24 -31.29 28.59
C PRO A 29 -9.71 -32.13 27.43
N LEU A 30 -10.54 -32.40 26.41
CA LEU A 30 -10.15 -33.12 25.21
C LEU A 30 -9.15 -32.31 24.36
N TYR A 31 -9.39 -31.01 24.17
CA TYR A 31 -8.49 -30.07 23.50
C TYR A 31 -7.19 -29.88 24.27
N TYR A 32 -7.21 -29.87 25.61
CA TYR A 32 -6.04 -29.74 26.47
C TYR A 32 -5.19 -31.02 26.45
N LEU A 33 -5.83 -32.19 26.48
CA LEU A 33 -5.17 -33.49 26.33
C LEU A 33 -4.63 -33.67 24.90
N CYS A 34 -5.43 -33.31 23.88
CA CYS A 34 -5.02 -33.32 22.48
C CYS A 34 -4.00 -32.24 22.16
N SER A 35 -4.01 -31.04 22.73
CA SER A 35 -2.97 -30.04 22.46
C SER A 35 -1.62 -30.45 23.06
N LYS A 36 -1.63 -31.16 24.19
CA LYS A 36 -0.42 -31.77 24.78
C LYS A 36 0.08 -33.02 24.04
N THR A 37 -0.77 -33.76 23.32
CA THR A 37 -0.40 -35.02 22.63
C THR A 37 -0.34 -34.91 21.10
N LEU A 38 -1.15 -34.05 20.52
CA LEU A 38 -1.23 -33.63 19.12
C LEU A 38 -0.86 -32.14 19.06
N ARG A 39 0.45 -31.86 18.96
CA ARG A 39 1.07 -30.53 18.75
C ARG A 39 0.64 -29.81 17.44
N TYR A 40 -0.43 -30.27 16.80
CA TYR A 40 -0.84 -29.93 15.44
C TYR A 40 -2.35 -30.00 15.34
N MET A 41 -3.04 -28.87 15.50
CA MET A 41 -4.45 -28.79 15.13
C MET A 41 -4.60 -28.02 13.83
N PRO A 42 -4.69 -28.70 12.67
CA PRO A 42 -5.06 -28.03 11.44
C PRO A 42 -6.49 -27.49 11.56
N LEU A 43 -6.70 -26.27 11.07
CA LEU A 43 -8.04 -25.71 10.95
C LEU A 43 -8.94 -26.67 10.13
N PRO A 44 -10.22 -26.85 10.50
CA PRO A 44 -11.10 -27.78 9.79
C PRO A 44 -11.24 -27.36 8.32
N ASN A 45 -10.87 -28.27 7.39
CA ASN A 45 -10.80 -28.10 5.93
C ASN A 45 -9.55 -27.42 5.36
N SER A 46 -8.36 -27.62 5.92
CA SER A 46 -7.10 -27.38 5.19
C SER A 46 -6.80 -28.57 4.26
N PRO A 47 -7.06 -28.51 2.95
CA PRO A 47 -6.30 -29.36 2.04
C PRO A 47 -4.89 -28.80 2.05
N ILE A 48 -3.88 -29.63 2.30
CA ILE A 48 -2.43 -29.34 2.37
C ILE A 48 -1.92 -29.40 3.81
N GLU A 49 -0.85 -30.19 3.97
CA GLU A 49 0.01 -30.30 5.16
C GLU A 49 0.10 -28.95 5.88
N SER A 50 -0.19 -28.94 7.17
CA SER A 50 -0.19 -27.73 7.97
C SER A 50 1.23 -27.17 8.06
N ASP A 51 1.56 -26.18 7.23
CA ASP A 51 2.73 -25.29 7.36
C ASP A 51 2.75 -24.47 8.69
N TRP A 52 1.84 -24.77 9.62
CA TRP A 52 1.59 -24.04 10.86
C TRP A 52 1.99 -24.88 12.07
N THR A 53 3.28 -24.88 12.38
CA THR A 53 3.80 -25.47 13.63
C THR A 53 3.99 -24.37 14.65
N TYR A 54 2.95 -24.06 15.42
CA TYR A 54 3.10 -23.25 16.63
C TYR A 54 3.72 -24.14 17.71
N ASN A 55 5.00 -23.93 18.01
CA ASN A 55 5.68 -24.59 19.11
C ASN A 55 5.79 -23.62 20.30
N GLU A 56 4.99 -23.84 21.34
CA GLU A 56 4.98 -23.04 22.57
C GLU A 56 6.21 -23.32 23.45
N GLU A 57 6.91 -24.46 23.24
CA GLU A 57 8.09 -24.88 24.00
C GLU A 57 9.43 -24.36 23.42
N GLU A 58 9.44 -23.86 22.18
CA GLU A 58 10.57 -23.09 21.65
C GLU A 58 10.45 -21.64 22.14
N SER A 59 11.26 -21.28 23.13
CA SER A 59 11.48 -19.87 23.52
C SER A 59 11.77 -19.05 22.27
N ARG A 60 10.76 -18.33 21.75
CA ARG A 60 10.75 -17.75 20.40
C ARG A 60 11.57 -16.47 20.33
N THR A 61 12.82 -16.51 20.75
CA THR A 61 13.75 -15.39 20.55
C THR A 61 13.97 -15.22 19.05
N LEU A 62 13.29 -14.25 18.44
CA LEU A 62 13.33 -13.95 17.01
C LEU A 62 14.44 -12.97 16.66
N ALA A 63 14.80 -12.11 17.60
CA ALA A 63 15.91 -11.20 17.45
C ALA A 63 16.66 -10.99 18.77
N LEU A 64 17.95 -10.69 18.64
CA LEU A 64 18.85 -10.44 19.75
C LEU A 64 19.69 -9.20 19.47
N PRO A 65 20.14 -8.50 20.52
CA PRO A 65 21.19 -7.51 20.39
C PRO A 65 22.48 -8.17 19.91
N THR A 66 23.20 -7.52 18.99
CA THR A 66 24.49 -7.97 18.45
C THR A 66 25.57 -8.09 19.53
N VAL A 67 25.45 -7.31 20.61
CA VAL A 67 26.28 -7.41 21.81
C VAL A 67 25.40 -7.94 22.94
N GLU A 68 25.77 -9.10 23.48
CA GLU A 68 25.01 -9.77 24.53
C GLU A 68 24.86 -8.87 25.76
N GLY A 69 23.63 -8.76 26.28
CA GLY A 69 23.32 -7.94 27.46
C GLY A 69 23.26 -6.42 27.24
N ASP A 70 23.58 -5.92 26.04
CA ASP A 70 23.47 -4.50 25.70
C ASP A 70 22.27 -4.22 24.78
N PRO A 71 21.12 -3.78 25.33
CA PRO A 71 19.93 -3.47 24.55
C PRO A 71 20.09 -2.22 23.67
N SER A 72 21.15 -1.42 23.87
CA SER A 72 21.48 -0.27 23.03
C SER A 72 22.27 -0.67 21.77
N SER A 73 22.82 -1.88 21.74
CA SER A 73 23.46 -2.41 20.54
C SER A 73 22.42 -2.76 19.46
N PRO A 74 22.82 -2.80 18.17
CA PRO A 74 21.91 -3.18 17.09
C PRO A 74 21.25 -4.54 17.34
N TRP A 75 19.94 -4.63 17.17
CA TRP A 75 19.16 -5.85 17.18
C TRP A 75 19.07 -6.43 15.77
N ARG A 76 19.29 -7.73 15.65
CA ARG A 76 19.18 -8.48 14.40
C ARG A 76 18.33 -9.71 14.58
N ALA A 77 17.70 -10.15 13.50
CA ALA A 77 17.08 -11.46 13.47
C ALA A 77 18.12 -12.54 13.77
N VAL A 78 17.76 -13.56 14.56
CA VAL A 78 18.68 -14.62 15.01
C VAL A 78 19.38 -15.37 13.87
N GLU A 79 18.67 -15.55 12.76
CA GLU A 79 19.14 -16.09 11.47
C GLU A 79 20.16 -15.20 10.72
N SER A 80 20.24 -13.91 11.06
CA SER A 80 21.05 -12.90 10.37
C SER A 80 22.15 -12.31 11.25
N MET A 81 22.47 -12.95 12.38
CA MET A 81 23.47 -12.44 13.33
C MET A 81 24.86 -12.29 12.68
N GLN A 82 25.24 -13.23 11.81
CA GLN A 82 26.52 -13.23 11.10
C GLN A 82 26.55 -12.27 9.89
N GLY A 83 25.39 -11.84 9.38
CA GLY A 83 25.30 -10.97 8.22
C GLY A 83 23.87 -10.76 7.73
N LEU A 84 23.60 -9.59 7.16
CA LEU A 84 22.27 -9.24 6.66
C LEU A 84 22.00 -9.85 5.28
N ALA A 85 20.74 -10.20 5.03
CA ALA A 85 20.26 -10.65 3.72
C ALA A 85 20.30 -9.51 2.70
N THR A 86 20.87 -9.77 1.52
CA THR A 86 21.06 -8.77 0.46
C THR A 86 20.42 -9.14 -0.87
N THR A 87 20.03 -10.41 -1.07
CA THR A 87 19.36 -10.87 -2.30
C THR A 87 18.40 -12.00 -2.00
N ALA A 88 17.27 -12.00 -2.71
CA ALA A 88 16.25 -13.03 -2.64
C ALA A 88 16.55 -14.24 -3.54
N LEU A 89 17.20 -14.00 -4.68
CA LEU A 89 17.50 -15.02 -5.69
C LEU A 89 18.99 -15.01 -6.03
N PRO A 90 19.70 -16.16 -5.97
CA PRO A 90 21.13 -16.21 -6.25
C PRO A 90 21.49 -15.57 -7.59
N GLY A 91 22.45 -14.66 -7.57
CA GLY A 91 22.93 -13.95 -8.77
C GLY A 91 22.05 -12.79 -9.26
N CYS A 92 20.88 -12.55 -8.65
CA CYS A 92 20.02 -11.41 -9.01
C CYS A 92 20.26 -10.27 -8.01
N ARG A 93 20.83 -9.15 -8.49
CA ARG A 93 21.20 -8.00 -7.64
C ARG A 93 20.51 -6.70 -8.03
N ASP A 94 19.64 -6.75 -9.02
CA ASP A 94 18.88 -5.63 -9.54
C ASP A 94 17.47 -6.10 -9.93
N LEU A 95 16.56 -5.14 -10.12
CA LEU A 95 15.16 -5.45 -10.39
C LEU A 95 14.97 -6.13 -11.75
N VAL A 96 15.85 -5.86 -12.72
CA VAL A 96 15.77 -6.42 -14.07
C VAL A 96 16.16 -7.88 -14.05
N SER A 97 17.28 -8.23 -13.41
CA SER A 97 17.74 -9.62 -13.27
C SER A 97 16.76 -10.47 -12.48
N ILE A 98 16.14 -9.91 -11.44
CA ILE A 98 15.07 -10.55 -10.69
C ILE A 98 13.87 -10.85 -11.60
N TRP A 99 13.36 -9.84 -12.33
CA TRP A 99 12.22 -10.00 -13.23
C TRP A 99 12.48 -11.05 -14.31
N LEU A 100 13.64 -10.99 -14.97
CA LEU A 100 14.02 -11.95 -16.01
C LEU A 100 14.18 -13.38 -15.44
N ARG A 101 14.69 -13.51 -14.21
CA ARG A 101 14.80 -14.81 -13.53
C ARG A 101 13.42 -15.38 -13.24
N THR A 102 12.50 -14.56 -12.74
CA THR A 102 11.10 -14.93 -12.51
C THR A 102 10.42 -15.42 -13.78
N VAL A 103 10.52 -14.66 -14.88
CA VAL A 103 9.93 -15.05 -16.18
C VAL A 103 10.53 -16.35 -16.69
N LYS A 104 11.84 -16.55 -16.52
CA LYS A 104 12.51 -17.80 -16.89
C LYS A 104 12.03 -18.99 -16.06
N LEU A 105 11.72 -18.79 -14.78
CA LEU A 105 11.22 -19.85 -13.89
C LEU A 105 9.77 -20.21 -14.19
N TRP A 106 8.93 -19.23 -14.55
CA TRP A 106 7.47 -19.40 -14.66
C TRP A 106 6.85 -18.79 -15.93
N PRO A 107 7.38 -19.06 -17.13
CA PRO A 107 6.96 -18.35 -18.34
C PRO A 107 5.46 -18.51 -18.64
N ASP A 108 4.93 -19.72 -18.44
CA ASP A 108 3.55 -20.06 -18.81
C ASP A 108 2.54 -19.88 -17.66
N LEU A 109 3.00 -19.45 -16.47
CA LEU A 109 2.08 -19.20 -15.37
C LEU A 109 1.32 -17.88 -15.58
N PRO A 110 0.01 -17.84 -15.32
CA PRO A 110 -0.75 -16.60 -15.24
C PRO A 110 -0.10 -15.61 -14.26
N ALA A 111 0.14 -14.37 -14.69
CA ALA A 111 0.78 -13.34 -13.88
C ALA A 111 -0.18 -12.20 -13.56
N PHE A 112 -0.76 -11.58 -14.60
CA PHE A 112 -1.59 -10.36 -14.45
C PHE A 112 -3.02 -10.63 -14.92
N GLY A 113 -3.97 -10.56 -13.99
CA GLY A 113 -5.40 -10.72 -14.28
C GLY A 113 -6.10 -9.38 -14.47
N THR A 114 -6.73 -9.16 -15.63
CA THR A 114 -7.57 -7.99 -15.91
C THR A 114 -8.97 -8.41 -16.37
N ARG A 115 -9.95 -7.51 -16.29
CA ARG A 115 -11.33 -7.75 -16.75
C ARG A 115 -11.74 -6.65 -17.70
N ALA A 116 -12.41 -7.01 -18.78
CA ALA A 116 -13.08 -6.03 -19.64
C ALA A 116 -14.24 -5.37 -18.89
N VAL A 117 -14.41 -4.06 -19.08
CA VAL A 117 -15.62 -3.35 -18.65
C VAL A 117 -16.67 -3.51 -19.74
N LEU A 118 -17.61 -4.44 -19.54
CA LEU A 118 -18.68 -4.73 -20.51
C LEU A 118 -19.75 -3.64 -20.54
N GLY A 119 -19.88 -2.87 -19.46
CA GLY A 119 -20.85 -1.78 -19.37
C GLY A 119 -20.78 -1.04 -18.04
N THR A 120 -21.53 0.06 -17.96
CA THR A 120 -21.71 0.85 -16.75
C THR A 120 -23.21 0.96 -16.46
N ASP A 121 -23.59 0.69 -15.21
CA ASP A 121 -24.93 0.92 -14.69
C ASP A 121 -24.86 2.00 -13.61
N TYR A 122 -25.98 2.67 -13.34
CA TYR A 122 -26.04 3.72 -12.31
C TYR A 122 -26.95 3.26 -11.19
N ARG A 123 -26.34 2.91 -10.05
CA ARG A 123 -27.09 2.67 -8.82
C ARG A 123 -27.05 3.90 -7.93
N THR A 124 -28.22 4.41 -7.63
CA THR A 124 -28.40 5.42 -6.59
C THR A 124 -28.47 4.68 -5.26
N THR A 125 -27.51 4.93 -4.35
CA THR A 125 -27.59 4.35 -2.98
C THR A 125 -28.83 4.85 -2.25
N PRO A 126 -29.24 4.23 -1.12
CA PRO A 126 -30.27 4.81 -0.24
C PRO A 126 -29.92 6.25 0.21
N ASP A 127 -28.62 6.50 0.37
CA ASP A 127 -27.93 7.76 0.62
C ASP A 127 -27.57 8.54 -0.66
N GLY A 128 -28.09 8.09 -1.81
CA GLY A 128 -28.24 8.86 -3.04
C GLY A 128 -27.06 9.27 -3.83
N ARG A 129 -25.93 8.69 -3.49
CA ARG A 129 -24.74 8.80 -4.32
C ARG A 129 -25.06 7.99 -5.57
N ARG A 130 -24.95 8.62 -6.74
CA ARG A 130 -24.94 7.89 -8.01
C ARG A 130 -23.62 7.14 -8.07
N MET A 131 -23.64 5.88 -7.69
CA MET A 131 -22.51 5.00 -7.89
C MET A 131 -22.56 4.45 -9.30
N ILE A 132 -21.45 4.59 -10.02
CA ILE A 132 -21.23 3.90 -11.28
C ILE A 132 -20.91 2.45 -10.94
N GLU A 133 -21.81 1.54 -11.27
CA GLU A 133 -21.59 0.12 -11.17
C GLU A 133 -20.98 -0.38 -12.49
N LEU A 134 -19.72 -0.81 -12.45
CA LEU A 134 -19.09 -1.45 -13.60
C LEU A 134 -19.59 -2.89 -13.74
N ILE A 135 -20.13 -3.20 -14.92
CA ILE A 135 -20.44 -4.56 -15.36
C ILE A 135 -19.15 -5.10 -15.99
N LEU A 136 -18.54 -6.10 -15.36
CA LEU A 136 -17.24 -6.61 -15.75
C LEU A 136 -17.36 -8.02 -16.35
N GLY A 137 -16.59 -8.30 -17.40
CA GLY A 137 -16.52 -9.61 -18.08
C GLY A 137 -15.69 -10.63 -17.31
N GLU A 138 -15.36 -11.77 -17.91
CA GLU A 138 -14.47 -12.73 -17.22
C GLU A 138 -13.03 -12.21 -17.10
N TYR A 139 -12.23 -12.88 -16.27
CA TYR A 139 -10.81 -12.57 -16.17
C TYR A 139 -10.06 -13.06 -17.40
N SER A 140 -9.34 -12.14 -18.02
CA SER A 140 -8.27 -12.46 -18.94
C SER A 140 -6.95 -12.42 -18.18
N TRP A 141 -6.17 -13.49 -18.30
CA TRP A 141 -4.88 -13.60 -17.65
C TRP A 141 -3.76 -13.48 -18.68
N GLU A 142 -2.81 -12.61 -18.37
CA GLU A 142 -1.55 -12.50 -19.10
C GLU A 142 -0.49 -13.33 -18.37
N THR A 143 0.23 -14.20 -19.09
CA THR A 143 1.30 -15.00 -18.49
C THR A 143 2.55 -14.17 -18.19
N PHE A 144 3.50 -14.69 -17.41
CA PHE A 144 4.79 -14.01 -17.22
C PHE A 144 5.56 -13.85 -18.54
N GLY A 145 5.47 -14.82 -19.44
CA GLY A 145 6.07 -14.76 -20.78
C GLY A 145 5.44 -13.68 -21.66
N ASP A 146 4.11 -13.55 -21.62
CA ASP A 146 3.40 -12.45 -22.30
C ASP A 146 3.81 -11.09 -21.76
N ALA A 147 3.82 -10.94 -20.43
CA ALA A 147 4.22 -9.71 -19.76
C ALA A 147 5.66 -9.30 -20.13
N GLU A 148 6.60 -10.24 -20.17
CA GLU A 148 7.97 -9.97 -20.60
C GLU A 148 8.06 -9.53 -22.06
N ARG A 149 7.29 -10.15 -22.96
CA ARG A 149 7.25 -9.69 -24.37
C ARG A 149 6.82 -8.22 -24.44
N ARG A 150 5.85 -7.81 -23.64
CA ARG A 150 5.41 -6.41 -23.57
C ARG A 150 6.48 -5.50 -22.97
N VAL A 151 7.09 -5.88 -21.84
CA VAL A 151 8.20 -5.11 -21.25
C VAL A 151 9.34 -4.94 -22.25
N SER A 152 9.70 -5.98 -23.00
CA SER A 152 10.72 -5.93 -24.06
C SER A 152 10.34 -4.94 -25.18
N ARG A 153 9.09 -4.98 -25.65
CA ARG A 153 8.58 -4.05 -26.67
C ARG A 153 8.57 -2.60 -26.16
N ILE A 154 8.03 -2.36 -24.97
CA ILE A 154 8.01 -1.02 -24.36
C ILE A 154 9.44 -0.50 -24.21
N SER A 155 10.37 -1.34 -23.74
CA SER A 155 11.78 -0.98 -23.57
C SER A 155 12.43 -0.58 -24.91
N ALA A 156 12.25 -1.39 -25.95
CA ALA A 156 12.81 -1.11 -27.28
C ALA A 156 12.21 0.17 -27.91
N GLY A 157 10.89 0.34 -27.80
CA GLY A 157 10.19 1.53 -28.29
C GLY A 157 10.65 2.80 -27.57
N LEU A 158 10.68 2.77 -26.23
CA LEU A 158 11.18 3.88 -25.41
C LEU A 158 12.64 4.20 -25.72
N TYR A 159 13.50 3.19 -25.86
CA TYR A 159 14.90 3.38 -26.19
C TYR A 159 15.08 4.15 -27.50
N SER A 160 14.31 3.79 -28.54
CA SER A 160 14.34 4.49 -29.82
C SER A 160 13.79 5.92 -29.71
N MET A 161 12.67 6.11 -29.01
CA MET A 161 12.08 7.45 -28.80
C MET A 161 13.00 8.39 -28.02
N LEU A 162 13.85 7.83 -27.15
CA LEU A 162 14.78 8.54 -26.29
C LEU A 162 16.23 8.51 -26.81
N ALA A 163 16.45 8.13 -28.07
CA ALA A 163 17.78 8.02 -28.66
C ALA A 163 18.61 9.32 -28.58
N SER A 164 17.95 10.48 -28.63
CA SER A 164 18.61 11.80 -28.47
C SER A 164 18.94 12.16 -27.01
N GLU A 165 18.47 11.36 -26.04
CA GLU A 165 18.61 11.57 -24.60
C GLU A 165 19.30 10.38 -23.90
N THR A 166 19.94 9.47 -24.65
CA THR A 166 20.55 8.21 -24.14
C THR A 166 21.53 8.46 -23.00
N HIS A 167 22.43 9.44 -23.16
CA HIS A 167 23.42 9.78 -22.13
C HIS A 167 22.85 10.47 -20.90
N SER A 168 21.64 11.04 -20.96
CA SER A 168 21.13 11.90 -19.90
C SER A 168 20.56 11.13 -18.70
N ARG A 169 20.30 9.81 -18.83
CA ARG A 169 19.64 8.94 -17.83
C ARG A 169 18.50 9.60 -17.05
N ARG A 170 17.78 10.52 -17.70
CA ARG A 170 16.72 11.33 -17.07
C ARG A 170 15.65 10.41 -16.51
N PRO A 171 15.13 10.72 -15.31
CA PRO A 171 14.04 9.96 -14.72
C PRO A 171 12.79 9.97 -15.60
N ILE A 172 11.97 8.93 -15.45
CA ILE A 172 10.66 8.80 -16.10
C ILE A 172 9.60 8.87 -15.01
N ALA A 173 8.62 9.76 -15.15
CA ALA A 173 7.52 9.83 -14.19
C ALA A 173 6.39 8.87 -14.55
N ILE A 174 5.77 8.28 -13.52
CA ILE A 174 4.52 7.53 -13.65
C ILE A 174 3.50 8.13 -12.68
N PHE A 175 2.44 8.70 -13.23
CA PHE A 175 1.32 9.33 -12.55
C PHE A 175 0.03 8.61 -12.96
N SER A 176 -0.27 7.50 -12.31
CA SER A 176 -1.40 6.63 -12.66
C SER A 176 -1.79 5.77 -11.46
N GLU A 177 -3.04 5.31 -11.47
CA GLU A 177 -3.54 4.26 -10.58
C GLU A 177 -2.79 2.93 -10.80
N THR A 178 -2.89 2.04 -9.82
CA THR A 178 -2.32 0.68 -9.89
C THR A 178 -2.95 -0.12 -11.03
N ARG A 179 -2.14 -0.41 -12.07
CA ARG A 179 -2.52 -1.24 -13.22
C ARG A 179 -1.33 -2.02 -13.77
N ALA A 180 -1.57 -2.97 -14.68
CA ALA A 180 -0.50 -3.88 -15.15
C ALA A 180 0.54 -3.10 -15.98
N GLU A 181 0.04 -2.19 -16.80
CA GLU A 181 0.81 -1.27 -17.62
C GLU A 181 1.72 -0.36 -16.80
N TRP A 182 1.30 0.01 -15.58
CA TRP A 182 2.16 0.74 -14.64
C TRP A 182 3.43 -0.06 -14.34
N LEU A 183 3.28 -1.34 -14.00
CA LEU A 183 4.40 -2.21 -13.69
C LEU A 183 5.26 -2.47 -14.92
N PHE A 184 4.65 -2.62 -16.10
CA PHE A 184 5.39 -2.81 -17.35
C PHE A 184 6.22 -1.58 -17.72
N ALA A 185 5.65 -0.37 -17.56
CA ALA A 185 6.37 0.88 -17.76
C ALA A 185 7.53 1.02 -16.76
N ALA A 186 7.32 0.66 -15.49
CA ALA A 186 8.38 0.66 -14.48
C ALA A 186 9.50 -0.33 -14.82
N GLN A 187 9.16 -1.57 -15.19
CA GLN A 187 10.14 -2.59 -15.61
C GLN A 187 10.93 -2.16 -16.86
N ALA A 188 10.27 -1.49 -17.82
CA ALA A 188 10.94 -0.94 -18.98
C ALA A 188 11.90 0.19 -18.59
N ALA A 189 11.51 1.10 -17.70
CA ALA A 189 12.38 2.16 -17.19
C ALA A 189 13.61 1.59 -16.43
N PHE A 190 13.41 0.58 -15.58
CA PHE A 190 14.50 -0.13 -14.91
C PHE A 190 15.45 -0.78 -15.89
N ARG A 191 14.91 -1.41 -16.95
CA ARG A 191 15.72 -2.03 -18.01
C ARG A 191 16.61 -1.02 -18.71
N LEU A 192 16.12 0.20 -18.90
CA LEU A 192 16.84 1.32 -19.53
C LEU A 192 17.71 2.12 -18.54
N ASN A 193 17.88 1.65 -17.29
CA ASN A 193 18.61 2.34 -16.23
C ASN A 193 18.17 3.81 -16.05
N ARG A 194 16.86 4.02 -16.07
CA ARG A 194 16.22 5.31 -15.83
C ARG A 194 15.43 5.26 -14.53
N PRO A 195 15.70 6.15 -13.55
CA PRO A 195 14.94 6.17 -12.31
C PRO A 195 13.46 6.42 -12.57
N VAL A 196 12.60 5.67 -11.89
CA VAL A 196 11.15 5.88 -11.94
C VAL A 196 10.76 6.90 -10.88
N VAL A 197 10.15 8.01 -11.29
CA VAL A 197 9.53 8.98 -10.38
C VAL A 197 8.08 8.56 -10.18
N THR A 198 7.74 8.20 -8.94
CA THR A 198 6.38 7.75 -8.62
C THR A 198 5.59 8.86 -7.93
N LEU A 199 4.40 9.15 -8.47
CA LEU A 199 3.51 10.19 -7.98
C LEU A 199 2.10 9.60 -7.80
N TYR A 200 1.47 9.90 -6.67
CA TYR A 200 0.10 9.47 -6.37
C TYR A 200 -0.89 10.06 -7.37
N SER A 201 -1.84 9.28 -7.90
CA SER A 201 -2.86 9.76 -8.85
C SER A 201 -3.75 10.87 -8.28
N THR A 202 -3.94 10.89 -6.96
CA THR A 202 -4.76 11.88 -6.25
C THR A 202 -4.01 13.17 -5.90
N LEU A 203 -2.71 13.25 -6.20
CA LEU A 203 -1.89 14.39 -5.82
C LEU A 203 -2.44 15.67 -6.43
N GLY A 204 -2.56 16.74 -5.64
CA GLY A 204 -3.04 18.04 -6.12
C GLY A 204 -2.06 18.66 -7.14
N ASP A 205 -2.57 19.56 -7.99
CA ASP A 205 -1.83 20.15 -9.11
C ASP A 205 -0.47 20.73 -8.68
N ASP A 206 -0.40 21.44 -7.55
CA ASP A 206 0.85 22.08 -7.10
C ASP A 206 1.91 21.08 -6.66
N ALA A 207 1.51 20.05 -5.94
CA ALA A 207 2.40 18.99 -5.49
C ALA A 207 2.88 18.11 -6.66
N LEU A 208 2.01 17.91 -7.66
CA LEU A 208 2.35 17.23 -8.91
C LEU A 208 3.39 18.03 -9.71
N VAL A 209 3.16 19.33 -9.90
CA VAL A 209 4.10 20.25 -10.57
C VAL A 209 5.44 20.29 -9.85
N HIS A 210 5.44 20.35 -8.51
CA HIS A 210 6.66 20.31 -7.72
C HIS A 210 7.49 19.05 -8.01
N GLY A 211 6.88 17.86 -7.94
CA GLY A 211 7.60 16.60 -8.14
C GLY A 211 8.15 16.44 -9.56
N LEU A 212 7.40 16.87 -10.57
CA LEU A 212 7.81 16.82 -11.98
C LEU A 212 8.96 17.79 -12.27
N ASN A 213 8.90 19.02 -11.74
CA ASN A 213 9.94 20.03 -11.95
C ASN A 213 11.21 19.74 -11.15
N GLU A 214 11.10 19.27 -9.90
CA GLU A 214 12.28 18.93 -9.09
C GLU A 214 13.12 17.84 -9.78
N THR A 215 12.45 16.85 -10.39
CA THR A 215 13.09 15.72 -11.09
C THR A 215 13.42 15.97 -12.56
N GLU A 216 12.99 17.11 -13.12
CA GLU A 216 13.26 17.51 -14.51
C GLU A 216 12.90 16.42 -15.53
N VAL A 217 11.80 15.69 -15.29
CA VAL A 217 11.37 14.59 -16.15
C VAL A 217 11.01 15.09 -17.55
N SER A 218 11.37 14.31 -18.57
CA SER A 218 11.00 14.58 -19.96
C SER A 218 9.84 13.72 -20.46
N VAL A 219 9.57 12.60 -19.79
CA VAL A 219 8.52 11.62 -20.12
C VAL A 219 7.63 11.39 -18.91
N VAL A 220 6.31 11.45 -19.12
CA VAL A 220 5.30 11.10 -18.11
C VAL A 220 4.39 9.99 -18.62
N PHE A 221 4.27 8.91 -17.86
CA PHE A 221 3.23 7.91 -18.05
C PHE A 221 1.99 8.26 -17.23
N THR A 222 0.80 8.15 -17.81
CA THR A 222 -0.47 8.46 -17.14
C THR A 222 -1.62 7.56 -17.60
N SER A 223 -2.69 7.44 -16.83
CA SER A 223 -3.94 6.87 -17.35
C SER A 223 -4.65 7.86 -18.27
N ASP A 224 -5.48 7.36 -19.18
CA ASP A 224 -6.40 8.15 -20.01
C ASP A 224 -7.32 9.05 -19.16
N GLU A 225 -7.78 8.55 -18.01
CA GLU A 225 -8.58 9.31 -17.03
C GLU A 225 -7.85 10.53 -16.46
N LEU A 226 -6.53 10.43 -16.24
CA LEU A 226 -5.70 11.50 -15.67
C LEU A 226 -5.03 12.39 -16.74
N LEU A 227 -5.13 12.04 -18.03
CA LEU A 227 -4.42 12.71 -19.10
C LEU A 227 -4.72 14.22 -19.19
N SER A 228 -5.99 14.60 -19.10
CA SER A 228 -6.41 16.02 -19.10
C SER A 228 -5.78 16.82 -17.96
N LYS A 229 -5.63 16.21 -16.78
CA LYS A 229 -4.97 16.83 -15.62
C LYS A 229 -3.48 17.04 -15.87
N VAL A 230 -2.79 16.06 -16.49
CA VAL A 230 -1.39 16.22 -16.91
C VAL A 230 -1.27 17.37 -17.91
N VAL A 231 -2.10 17.39 -18.97
CA VAL A 231 -2.07 18.45 -19.99
C VAL A 231 -2.30 19.84 -19.39
N LYS A 232 -3.24 19.97 -18.46
CA LYS A 232 -3.53 21.23 -17.76
C LYS A 232 -2.30 21.82 -17.07
N ILE A 233 -1.43 21.00 -16.49
CA ILE A 233 -0.27 21.47 -15.72
C ILE A 233 1.00 21.65 -16.55
N LEU A 234 1.02 21.23 -17.83
CA LEU A 234 2.23 21.26 -18.66
C LEU A 234 2.83 22.65 -18.84
N GLN A 235 2.00 23.71 -18.84
CA GLN A 235 2.49 25.10 -18.90
C GLN A 235 3.44 25.44 -17.74
N ARG A 236 3.32 24.73 -16.62
CA ARG A 236 4.15 24.88 -15.42
C ARG A 236 5.31 23.88 -15.37
N CYS A 237 5.39 22.96 -16.33
CA CYS A 237 6.36 21.85 -16.38
C CYS A 237 7.07 21.81 -17.74
N PRO A 238 7.95 22.78 -18.06
CA PRO A 238 8.50 22.97 -19.40
C PRO A 238 9.49 21.88 -19.84
N THR A 239 9.95 21.02 -18.94
CA THR A 239 10.88 19.91 -19.28
C THR A 239 10.16 18.75 -19.94
N ILE A 240 8.85 18.62 -19.74
CA ILE A 240 8.06 17.51 -20.26
C ILE A 240 7.86 17.68 -21.76
N LYS A 241 8.35 16.72 -22.53
CA LYS A 241 8.21 16.70 -24.00
C LYS A 241 7.29 15.59 -24.48
N ARG A 242 7.11 14.53 -23.69
CA ARG A 242 6.32 13.37 -24.07
C ARG A 242 5.40 12.92 -22.94
N VAL A 243 4.15 12.63 -23.29
CA VAL A 243 3.20 11.96 -22.38
C VAL A 243 2.74 10.67 -23.05
N ILE A 244 2.90 9.55 -22.34
CA ILE A 244 2.48 8.24 -22.80
C ILE A 244 1.30 7.82 -21.94
N TYR A 245 0.12 7.64 -22.52
CA TYR A 245 -1.07 7.28 -21.76
C TYR A 245 -1.50 5.83 -21.94
N PHE A 246 -2.11 5.28 -20.90
CA PHE A 246 -2.68 3.94 -20.90
C PHE A 246 -4.14 3.99 -21.35
N SER A 247 -4.45 3.48 -22.54
CA SER A 247 -5.83 3.39 -23.01
C SER A 247 -6.61 2.28 -22.32
N ASN A 248 -7.85 2.58 -21.92
CA ASN A 248 -8.83 1.59 -21.48
C ASN A 248 -9.64 1.09 -22.68
N GLY A 249 -9.26 -0.06 -23.26
CA GLY A 249 -10.00 -0.69 -24.35
C GLY A 249 -9.72 -2.19 -24.49
N VAL A 250 -10.69 -2.96 -24.99
CA VAL A 250 -10.48 -4.34 -25.44
C VAL A 250 -9.89 -4.26 -26.85
N PHE A 251 -8.56 -4.16 -26.91
CA PHE A 251 -7.81 -4.28 -28.15
C PHE A 251 -7.59 -5.76 -28.46
N ASN A 252 -7.73 -6.19 -29.71
CA ASN A 252 -7.21 -7.49 -30.12
C ASN A 252 -5.69 -7.34 -30.23
N ARG A 253 -4.97 -7.76 -29.19
CA ARG A 253 -3.52 -7.53 -29.04
C ARG A 253 -2.65 -8.44 -29.90
N GLU A 254 -3.23 -9.50 -30.48
CA GLU A 254 -2.56 -10.35 -31.47
C GLU A 254 -2.62 -9.73 -32.87
N LEU A 255 -3.74 -9.09 -33.21
CA LEU A 255 -3.97 -8.48 -34.53
C LEU A 255 -3.71 -6.96 -34.57
N TYR A 256 -3.51 -6.31 -33.42
CA TYR A 256 -3.41 -4.86 -33.27
C TYR A 256 -4.56 -4.09 -33.93
N THR A 257 -5.77 -4.65 -33.92
CA THR A 257 -6.99 -4.04 -34.44
C THR A 257 -7.95 -3.68 -33.30
N GLU A 258 -8.68 -2.58 -33.49
CA GLU A 258 -9.84 -2.24 -32.64
C GLU A 258 -10.87 -3.36 -32.79
N VAL A 259 -11.35 -3.89 -31.66
CA VAL A 259 -12.46 -4.83 -31.65
C VAL A 259 -13.73 -4.02 -31.44
N ASP A 260 -14.67 -4.15 -32.37
CA ASP A 260 -16.00 -3.58 -32.19
C ASP A 260 -16.64 -4.15 -30.91
N ASN A 261 -16.90 -3.25 -29.95
CA ASN A 261 -17.82 -3.43 -28.81
C ASN A 261 -17.50 -4.50 -27.74
N LEU A 262 -16.39 -4.38 -26.98
CA LEU A 262 -16.28 -5.09 -25.69
C LEU A 262 -15.66 -4.31 -24.51
N ALA A 263 -15.06 -3.13 -24.71
CA ALA A 263 -14.94 -2.13 -23.64
C ALA A 263 -15.16 -0.75 -24.21
N VAL A 264 -16.28 -0.15 -23.83
CA VAL A 264 -16.51 1.28 -24.04
C VAL A 264 -15.62 2.01 -23.03
N PRO A 265 -14.68 2.89 -23.45
CA PRO A 265 -13.95 3.73 -22.52
C PRO A 265 -14.95 4.46 -21.62
N THR A 266 -14.61 4.67 -20.34
CA THR A 266 -15.51 5.44 -19.47
C THR A 266 -15.76 6.81 -20.12
N GLY A 267 -16.99 7.35 -20.04
CA GLY A 267 -17.29 8.67 -20.64
C GLY A 267 -16.32 9.77 -20.14
N SER A 268 -15.78 9.59 -18.93
CA SER A 268 -14.72 10.41 -18.36
C SER A 268 -13.38 10.28 -19.11
N ALA A 269 -12.92 9.06 -19.39
CA ALA A 269 -11.69 8.82 -20.14
C ALA A 269 -11.76 9.37 -21.58
N THR A 270 -12.87 9.13 -22.29
CA THR A 270 -13.06 9.69 -23.64
C THR A 270 -13.02 11.22 -23.63
N THR A 271 -13.69 11.84 -22.66
CA THR A 271 -13.69 13.30 -22.50
C THR A 271 -12.28 13.81 -22.18
N SER A 272 -11.57 13.16 -21.25
CA SER A 272 -10.20 13.51 -20.85
C SER A 272 -9.23 13.46 -22.03
N VAL A 273 -9.30 12.40 -22.86
CA VAL A 273 -8.46 12.27 -24.05
C VAL A 273 -8.81 13.31 -25.10
N ALA A 274 -10.09 13.53 -25.39
CA ALA A 274 -10.52 14.56 -26.34
C ALA A 274 -10.09 15.98 -25.89
N GLU A 275 -10.22 16.28 -24.61
CA GLU A 275 -9.75 17.54 -24.03
C GLU A 275 -8.21 17.67 -24.10
N ALA A 276 -7.49 16.58 -23.84
CA ALA A 276 -6.04 16.57 -23.92
C ALA A 276 -5.55 16.83 -25.36
N LEU A 277 -6.14 16.16 -26.35
CA LEU A 277 -5.78 16.34 -27.77
C LEU A 277 -6.07 17.76 -28.28
N THR A 278 -7.10 18.42 -27.74
CA THR A 278 -7.45 19.80 -28.13
C THR A 278 -6.61 20.87 -27.41
N LYS A 279 -6.18 20.60 -26.16
CA LYS A 279 -5.45 21.56 -25.32
C LYS A 279 -3.93 21.34 -25.29
N ALA A 280 -3.43 20.26 -25.90
CA ALA A 280 -2.01 19.93 -25.91
C ALA A 280 -1.19 21.04 -26.60
N PRO A 281 -0.07 21.48 -26.00
CA PRO A 281 0.92 22.32 -26.68
C PRO A 281 1.45 21.67 -27.96
N GLN A 282 1.79 22.47 -28.98
CA GLN A 282 2.25 21.97 -30.29
C GLN A 282 3.57 21.20 -30.22
N ASP A 283 4.40 21.49 -29.21
CA ASP A 283 5.70 20.87 -28.95
C ASP A 283 5.62 19.60 -28.09
N LEU A 284 4.41 19.22 -27.64
CA LEU A 284 4.18 18.02 -26.86
C LEU A 284 3.89 16.81 -27.76
N HIS A 285 4.59 15.71 -27.52
CA HIS A 285 4.26 14.43 -28.15
C HIS A 285 3.38 13.58 -27.23
N LEU A 286 2.14 13.36 -27.65
CA LEU A 286 1.21 12.42 -27.01
C LEU A 286 1.29 11.07 -27.71
N HIS A 287 1.43 10.00 -26.92
CA HIS A 287 1.49 8.63 -27.42
C HIS A 287 0.57 7.71 -26.62
N ASP A 288 -0.11 6.79 -27.30
CA ASP A 288 -0.71 5.64 -26.63
C ASP A 288 0.41 4.62 -26.33
N LEU A 289 0.37 3.96 -25.16
CA LEU A 289 1.29 2.86 -24.84
C LEU A 289 1.33 1.79 -25.95
N ILE A 290 0.20 1.50 -26.61
CA ILE A 290 0.12 0.52 -27.70
C ILE A 290 1.00 0.93 -28.88
N GLU A 291 1.10 2.24 -29.18
CA GLU A 291 1.99 2.74 -30.24
C GLU A 291 3.46 2.50 -29.89
N VAL A 292 3.82 2.73 -28.62
CA VAL A 292 5.19 2.48 -28.11
C VAL A 292 5.53 0.99 -28.20
N GLU A 293 4.59 0.11 -27.85
CA GLU A 293 4.75 -1.34 -28.01
C GLU A 293 4.93 -1.75 -29.48
N ARG A 294 4.15 -1.18 -30.39
CA ARG A 294 4.23 -1.46 -31.83
C ARG A 294 5.58 -1.02 -32.41
N LEU A 295 6.05 0.18 -32.04
CA LEU A 295 7.36 0.68 -32.43
C LEU A 295 8.47 -0.27 -31.95
N GLY A 296 8.41 -0.68 -30.68
CA GLY A 296 9.36 -1.64 -30.11
C GLY A 296 9.35 -2.99 -30.80
N ALA A 297 8.17 -3.51 -31.14
CA ALA A 297 8.04 -4.75 -31.89
C ALA A 297 8.72 -4.67 -33.27
N ALA A 298 8.56 -3.56 -33.99
CA ALA A 298 9.21 -3.34 -35.27
C ALA A 298 10.75 -3.31 -35.15
N ILE A 299 11.28 -2.64 -34.13
CA ILE A 299 12.73 -2.58 -33.84
C ILE A 299 13.29 -3.98 -33.56
N MET A 300 12.60 -4.74 -32.71
CA MET A 300 13.02 -6.09 -32.36
C MET A 300 13.02 -7.03 -33.57
N LEU A 301 12.04 -6.90 -34.47
CA LEU A 301 11.98 -7.67 -35.71
C LEU A 301 13.15 -7.33 -36.64
N ALA A 302 13.43 -6.05 -36.85
CA ALA A 302 14.56 -5.60 -37.67
C ALA A 302 15.90 -6.13 -37.13
N GLN A 303 16.12 -6.07 -35.81
CA GLN A 303 17.33 -6.59 -35.18
C GLN A 303 17.47 -8.12 -35.35
N GLN A 304 16.36 -8.87 -35.31
CA GLN A 304 16.38 -10.31 -35.56
C GLN A 304 16.70 -10.65 -37.02
N GLU A 305 16.20 -9.87 -37.97
CA GLU A 305 16.51 -10.02 -39.39
C GLU A 305 17.99 -9.75 -39.68
N GLU A 306 18.56 -8.69 -39.11
CA GLU A 306 20.00 -8.40 -39.21
C GLU A 306 20.87 -9.52 -38.63
N LEU A 307 20.50 -10.09 -37.48
CA LEU A 307 21.24 -11.19 -36.87
C LEU A 307 21.17 -12.46 -37.73
N LYS A 308 20.01 -12.78 -38.30
CA LYS A 308 19.86 -13.90 -39.25
C LYS A 308 20.70 -13.69 -40.50
N GLN A 309 20.75 -12.47 -41.02
CA GLN A 309 21.57 -12.14 -42.18
C GLN A 309 23.07 -12.26 -41.86
N LYS A 310 23.53 -11.74 -40.72
CA LYS A 310 24.94 -11.89 -40.26
C LYS A 310 25.33 -13.35 -40.03
N GLN A 311 24.43 -14.17 -39.48
CA GLN A 311 24.66 -15.61 -39.33
C GLN A 311 24.78 -16.30 -40.69
N LYS A 312 23.91 -15.95 -41.65
CA LYS A 312 23.96 -16.46 -43.02
C LYS A 312 25.25 -16.06 -43.74
N ASP A 313 25.67 -14.80 -43.63
CA ASP A 313 26.91 -14.30 -44.24
C ASP A 313 28.16 -14.93 -43.59
N SER A 314 28.13 -15.19 -42.27
CA SER A 314 29.21 -15.92 -41.58
C SER A 314 29.31 -17.39 -42.00
N SER A 315 28.18 -18.05 -42.29
CA SER A 315 28.17 -19.43 -42.81
C SER A 315 28.67 -19.52 -44.26
N ILE A 316 28.45 -18.49 -45.07
CA ILE A 316 28.94 -18.40 -46.46
C ILE A 316 30.45 -18.09 -46.49
N ALA A 317 30.96 -17.32 -45.53
CA ALA A 317 32.39 -17.05 -45.39
C ALA A 317 33.22 -18.27 -44.95
N THR A 318 32.62 -19.21 -44.21
CA THR A 318 33.27 -20.49 -43.84
C THR A 318 33.31 -21.50 -44.99
N ASP A 319 32.40 -21.40 -45.98
CA ASP A 319 32.38 -22.30 -47.15
C ASP A 319 33.34 -21.86 -48.29
N THR A 320 33.98 -20.69 -48.17
CA THR A 320 34.95 -20.17 -49.16
C THR A 320 36.41 -20.24 -48.73
N CYS A 321 36.70 -20.87 -47.58
CA CYS A 321 38.07 -21.11 -47.11
C CYS A 321 38.23 -22.56 -46.60
N SER A 322 38.15 -23.53 -47.50
CA SER A 322 38.52 -24.92 -47.21
C SER A 322 39.34 -25.53 -48.35
N GLU A 323 40.58 -25.10 -48.50
CA GLU A 323 41.66 -25.98 -48.96
C GLU A 323 42.89 -25.77 -48.06
N SER A 324 43.41 -26.89 -47.54
CA SER A 324 44.67 -27.14 -46.81
C SER A 324 44.71 -27.18 -45.27
N SER A 325 44.92 -28.42 -44.79
CA SER A 325 45.73 -28.92 -43.66
C SER A 325 45.26 -28.78 -42.19
N GLU A 326 44.74 -29.91 -41.70
CA GLU A 326 45.11 -30.70 -40.51
C GLU A 326 45.43 -30.08 -39.12
N ILE A 327 44.60 -30.53 -38.15
CA ILE A 327 44.88 -30.92 -36.76
C ILE A 327 45.22 -29.82 -35.74
N ARG A 328 44.23 -29.51 -34.87
CA ARG A 328 44.39 -29.61 -33.40
C ARG A 328 43.03 -29.60 -32.71
N THR A 329 42.68 -30.76 -32.16
CA THR A 329 41.56 -30.98 -31.23
C THR A 329 41.79 -30.18 -29.94
N THR A 330 40.95 -29.18 -29.70
CA THR A 330 40.66 -28.70 -28.34
C THR A 330 39.15 -28.57 -28.19
N ASN A 331 38.63 -29.28 -27.20
CA ASN A 331 37.22 -29.28 -26.82
C ASN A 331 36.77 -27.85 -26.47
N SER A 332 35.89 -27.27 -27.28
CA SER A 332 34.97 -26.24 -26.80
C SER A 332 33.57 -26.87 -26.73
N SER A 333 33.06 -26.93 -25.51
CA SER A 333 31.71 -27.33 -25.19
C SER A 333 30.72 -26.35 -25.83
N ASN A 334 30.20 -26.70 -27.00
CA ASN A 334 28.93 -26.18 -27.49
C ASN A 334 27.81 -26.66 -26.56
N SER A 335 27.57 -25.93 -25.46
CA SER A 335 26.39 -26.13 -24.63
C SER A 335 25.21 -25.40 -25.26
N ALA A 336 24.19 -26.17 -25.59
CA ALA A 336 22.91 -25.71 -26.08
C ALA A 336 22.30 -24.57 -25.24
N THR A 337 22.24 -23.37 -25.81
CA THR A 337 21.37 -22.26 -25.37
C THR A 337 20.78 -21.59 -26.61
N SER A 338 19.77 -22.18 -27.24
CA SER A 338 19.10 -21.53 -28.39
C SER A 338 17.57 -21.63 -28.36
N THR A 339 16.95 -22.03 -27.25
CA THR A 339 15.48 -22.24 -27.24
C THR A 339 14.68 -21.55 -26.13
N SER A 340 15.23 -20.59 -25.36
CA SER A 340 14.45 -19.94 -24.27
C SER A 340 14.28 -18.41 -24.35
N CYS A 341 14.70 -17.73 -25.42
CA CYS A 341 14.57 -16.25 -25.50
C CYS A 341 14.04 -15.77 -26.85
N GLN A 342 12.93 -16.33 -27.35
CA GLN A 342 12.20 -15.69 -28.45
C GLN A 342 11.48 -14.44 -27.90
N GLY A 343 11.94 -13.24 -28.26
CA GLY A 343 11.26 -11.98 -27.95
C GLY A 343 11.77 -11.19 -26.73
N LEU A 344 12.98 -11.47 -26.23
CA LEU A 344 13.66 -10.63 -25.24
C LEU A 344 14.45 -9.50 -25.92
N TRP A 345 14.31 -8.26 -25.45
CA TRP A 345 15.16 -7.14 -25.85
C TRP A 345 15.90 -6.53 -24.66
N MET A 346 17.17 -6.19 -24.85
CA MET A 346 18.04 -5.58 -23.83
C MET A 346 18.82 -4.41 -24.44
N PRO A 347 19.03 -3.31 -23.70
CA PRO A 347 19.91 -2.22 -24.14
C PRO A 347 21.39 -2.65 -24.13
N PRO A 348 22.29 -1.87 -24.75
CA PRO A 348 23.73 -2.08 -24.67
C PRO A 348 24.22 -2.25 -23.22
N ALA A 349 25.24 -3.07 -23.00
CA ALA A 349 25.71 -3.42 -21.66
C ALA A 349 26.09 -2.21 -20.79
N GLU A 350 26.59 -1.14 -21.42
CA GLU A 350 26.98 0.13 -20.77
C GLU A 350 25.78 0.92 -20.21
N GLU A 351 24.60 0.67 -20.77
CA GLU A 351 23.33 1.31 -20.42
C GLU A 351 22.47 0.45 -19.48
N GLN A 352 22.92 -0.76 -19.15
CA GLN A 352 22.23 -1.62 -18.19
C GLN A 352 22.42 -1.14 -16.75
N ALA A 353 21.42 -1.39 -15.91
CA ALA A 353 21.41 -0.99 -14.52
C ALA A 353 22.42 -1.78 -13.68
N LYS A 354 23.07 -1.09 -12.74
CA LYS A 354 23.88 -1.69 -11.68
C LYS A 354 23.10 -1.70 -10.36
N PRO A 355 23.43 -2.58 -9.40
CA PRO A 355 22.75 -2.63 -8.11
C PRO A 355 22.72 -1.30 -7.34
N SER A 356 23.81 -0.52 -7.44
CA SER A 356 23.94 0.80 -6.80
C SER A 356 23.24 1.93 -7.54
N ASP A 357 22.76 1.70 -8.77
CA ASP A 357 22.09 2.73 -9.55
C ASP A 357 20.71 3.04 -8.94
N LEU A 358 20.30 4.30 -9.08
CA LEU A 358 19.01 4.78 -8.58
C LEU A 358 17.87 4.16 -9.40
N ALA A 359 17.01 3.39 -8.74
CA ALA A 359 15.87 2.74 -9.38
C ALA A 359 14.62 3.62 -9.30
N ILE A 360 14.34 4.22 -8.14
CA ILE A 360 13.09 4.93 -7.88
C ILE A 360 13.35 6.21 -7.08
N ILE A 361 12.68 7.30 -7.48
CA ILE A 361 12.46 8.48 -6.65
C ILE A 361 11.00 8.44 -6.20
N MET A 362 10.77 8.07 -4.94
CA MET A 362 9.42 7.87 -4.42
C MET A 362 8.97 9.07 -3.60
N TYR A 363 7.99 9.82 -4.12
CA TYR A 363 7.47 10.98 -3.39
C TYR A 363 6.56 10.56 -2.25
N THR A 364 6.82 11.14 -1.08
CA THR A 364 6.01 10.94 0.13
C THR A 364 5.32 12.24 0.50
N SER A 365 4.04 12.15 0.87
CA SER A 365 3.31 13.30 1.44
C SER A 365 3.75 13.48 2.90
N GLY A 366 4.84 14.24 3.10
CA GLY A 366 5.34 14.58 4.43
C GLY A 366 4.38 15.47 5.23
N SER A 367 4.55 15.50 6.54
CA SER A 367 3.81 16.38 7.47
C SER A 367 4.03 17.88 7.23
N THR A 368 5.01 18.24 6.39
CA THR A 368 5.49 19.61 6.12
C THR A 368 4.86 20.25 4.86
N GLY A 369 3.82 19.65 4.28
CA GLY A 369 3.03 20.23 3.19
C GLY A 369 3.52 19.90 1.78
N GLN A 370 4.81 20.08 1.48
CA GLN A 370 5.40 19.69 0.17
C GLN A 370 5.86 18.22 0.18
N PRO A 371 5.61 17.46 -0.90
CA PRO A 371 6.04 16.08 -0.97
C PRO A 371 7.56 16.00 -1.18
N LYS A 372 8.22 15.04 -0.54
CA LYS A 372 9.68 14.83 -0.64
C LYS A 372 10.00 13.53 -1.38
N GLY A 373 10.95 13.56 -2.30
CA GLY A 373 11.39 12.39 -3.07
C GLY A 373 12.44 11.56 -2.33
N VAL A 374 12.12 10.30 -2.00
CA VAL A 374 13.05 9.36 -1.38
C VAL A 374 13.82 8.59 -2.45
N GLU A 375 15.15 8.53 -2.35
CA GLU A 375 16.02 7.89 -3.33
C GLU A 375 16.24 6.40 -3.01
N LEU A 376 15.68 5.51 -3.83
CA LEU A 376 15.80 4.06 -3.66
C LEU A 376 16.60 3.45 -4.82
N THR A 377 17.71 2.82 -4.49
CA THR A 377 18.52 2.08 -5.46
C THR A 377 17.93 0.70 -5.75
N HIS A 378 18.43 0.03 -6.78
CA HIS A 378 18.05 -1.35 -7.06
C HIS A 378 18.34 -2.27 -5.85
N GLU A 379 19.53 -2.16 -5.25
CA GLU A 379 19.93 -2.96 -4.09
C GLU A 379 19.05 -2.72 -2.85
N CYS A 380 18.51 -1.51 -2.65
CA CYS A 380 17.57 -1.24 -1.56
C CYS A 380 16.33 -2.13 -1.68
N LEU A 381 15.72 -2.14 -2.86
CA LEU A 381 14.49 -2.90 -3.11
C LEU A 381 14.76 -4.41 -3.13
N VAL A 382 15.87 -4.86 -3.74
CA VAL A 382 16.27 -6.28 -3.77
C VAL A 382 16.53 -6.81 -2.35
N SER A 383 17.21 -6.03 -1.51
CA SER A 383 17.45 -6.41 -0.11
C SER A 383 16.16 -6.45 0.70
N ALA A 384 15.23 -5.51 0.46
CA ALA A 384 13.95 -5.47 1.14
C ALA A 384 13.14 -6.75 0.87
N ILE A 385 13.03 -7.11 -0.41
CA ILE A 385 12.39 -8.34 -0.89
C ILE A 385 13.04 -9.56 -0.23
N ALA A 386 14.37 -9.62 -0.17
CA ALA A 386 15.08 -10.73 0.47
C ALA A 386 14.66 -10.90 1.94
N GLY A 387 14.60 -9.80 2.69
CA GLY A 387 14.16 -9.81 4.09
C GLY A 387 12.68 -10.18 4.25
N HIS A 388 11.80 -9.71 3.36
CA HIS A 388 10.38 -10.03 3.42
C HIS A 388 10.11 -11.50 3.10
N LEU A 389 10.71 -12.05 2.04
CA LEU A 389 10.47 -13.43 1.61
C LEU A 389 10.94 -14.48 2.62
N GLN A 390 11.91 -14.15 3.48
CA GLN A 390 12.33 -15.04 4.58
C GLN A 390 11.31 -15.09 5.73
N ARG A 391 10.44 -14.09 5.85
CA ARG A 391 9.44 -13.99 6.94
C ARG A 391 8.00 -14.21 6.49
N LEU A 392 7.70 -13.98 5.22
CA LEU A 392 6.41 -14.33 4.66
C LEU A 392 6.22 -15.85 4.67
N PRO A 393 4.97 -16.32 4.85
CA PRO A 393 4.69 -17.75 4.70
C PRO A 393 5.04 -18.18 3.27
N LYS A 394 5.45 -19.45 3.09
CA LYS A 394 5.86 -19.99 1.79
C LYS A 394 4.83 -19.67 0.72
N LEU A 395 5.18 -18.73 -0.17
CA LEU A 395 4.37 -18.35 -1.33
C LEU A 395 4.40 -19.48 -2.36
N ARG A 396 3.23 -19.91 -2.80
CA ARG A 396 3.04 -21.06 -3.71
C ARG A 396 2.58 -20.55 -5.06
N SER A 397 3.49 -20.47 -6.03
CA SER A 397 3.25 -19.97 -7.39
C SER A 397 1.99 -20.53 -8.07
N ASN A 398 1.72 -21.83 -7.90
CA ASN A 398 0.59 -22.49 -8.56
C ASN A 398 -0.77 -22.29 -7.88
N TYR A 399 -0.81 -21.80 -6.64
CA TYR A 399 -2.02 -21.76 -5.81
C TYR A 399 -2.36 -20.36 -5.31
N ASP A 400 -1.35 -19.60 -4.92
CA ASP A 400 -1.54 -18.31 -4.29
C ASP A 400 -1.93 -17.25 -5.31
N ILE A 401 -2.83 -16.39 -4.86
CA ILE A 401 -3.33 -15.24 -5.60
C ILE A 401 -3.25 -14.06 -4.64
N TYR A 402 -2.47 -13.03 -5.00
CA TYR A 402 -2.32 -11.82 -4.23
C TYR A 402 -3.31 -10.75 -4.67
N ILE A 403 -3.87 -10.02 -3.71
CA ILE A 403 -4.81 -8.93 -3.97
C ILE A 403 -4.20 -7.60 -3.54
N GLY A 404 -3.56 -6.95 -4.50
CA GLY A 404 -3.06 -5.58 -4.35
C GLY A 404 -4.15 -4.56 -4.61
N TYR A 405 -4.26 -3.57 -3.73
CA TYR A 405 -5.27 -2.50 -3.83
C TYR A 405 -4.72 -1.13 -3.43
N LEU A 406 -3.54 -1.07 -2.82
CA LEU A 406 -2.90 0.19 -2.54
C LEU A 406 -2.30 0.75 -3.85
N PRO A 407 -2.01 2.05 -3.92
CA PRO A 407 -1.32 2.64 -5.07
C PRO A 407 0.10 2.08 -5.20
N LEU A 408 0.55 1.73 -6.42
CA LEU A 408 1.94 1.33 -6.70
C LEU A 408 2.96 2.46 -6.45
N ALA A 409 2.50 3.72 -6.36
CA ALA A 409 3.29 4.84 -5.86
C ALA A 409 3.59 4.75 -4.35
N HIS A 410 2.97 3.82 -3.62
CA HIS A 410 3.24 3.55 -2.21
C HIS A 410 4.20 2.35 -2.07
N VAL A 411 5.32 2.55 -1.35
CA VAL A 411 6.40 1.57 -1.19
C VAL A 411 5.94 0.18 -0.71
N PHE A 412 4.89 0.14 0.11
CA PHE A 412 4.34 -1.09 0.66
C PHE A 412 3.71 -1.97 -0.44
N GLU A 413 2.86 -1.39 -1.29
CA GLU A 413 2.25 -2.14 -2.41
C GLU A 413 3.32 -2.61 -3.38
N LEU A 414 4.26 -1.72 -3.72
CA LEU A 414 5.34 -2.04 -4.63
C LEU A 414 6.14 -3.26 -4.15
N ASN A 415 6.52 -3.30 -2.87
CA ASN A 415 7.24 -4.45 -2.30
C ASN A 415 6.37 -5.72 -2.25
N CYS A 416 5.09 -5.60 -1.92
CA CYS A 416 4.17 -6.75 -1.93
C CYS A 416 4.01 -7.34 -3.34
N GLU A 417 3.76 -6.50 -4.37
CA GLU A 417 3.68 -6.96 -5.76
C GLU A 417 5.01 -7.56 -6.23
N LEU A 418 6.15 -6.94 -5.90
CA LEU A 418 7.48 -7.48 -6.24
C LEU A 418 7.72 -8.85 -5.59
N CYS A 419 7.43 -9.03 -4.28
CA CYS A 419 7.54 -10.34 -3.63
C CYS A 419 6.64 -11.40 -4.30
N CYS A 420 5.44 -11.02 -4.70
CA CYS A 420 4.50 -11.93 -5.37
C CYS A 420 4.97 -12.31 -6.77
N VAL A 421 5.39 -11.34 -7.58
CA VAL A 421 6.02 -11.54 -8.89
C VAL A 421 7.20 -12.49 -8.75
N ILE A 422 8.08 -12.23 -7.77
CA ILE A 422 9.30 -13.00 -7.53
C ILE A 422 9.04 -14.43 -7.11
N MET A 423 7.86 -14.73 -6.58
CA MET A 423 7.42 -16.07 -6.18
C MET A 423 6.40 -16.69 -7.15
N GLY A 424 6.12 -16.04 -8.28
CA GLY A 424 5.26 -16.57 -9.34
C GLY A 424 3.79 -16.57 -8.96
N VAL A 425 3.44 -15.73 -7.98
CA VAL A 425 2.09 -15.59 -7.43
C VAL A 425 1.27 -14.73 -8.38
N ARG A 426 0.03 -15.16 -8.63
CA ARG A 426 -0.91 -14.46 -9.51
C ARG A 426 -1.36 -13.16 -8.87
N LEU A 427 -1.29 -12.03 -9.58
CA LEU A 427 -1.81 -10.74 -9.09
C LEU A 427 -3.29 -10.57 -9.52
N PHE A 428 -4.18 -10.34 -8.55
CA PHE A 428 -5.63 -10.29 -8.70
C PHE A 428 -6.23 -9.03 -8.07
N ARG A 429 -6.91 -8.17 -8.83
CA ARG A 429 -7.15 -6.77 -8.40
C ARG A 429 -8.62 -6.36 -8.09
N PHE A 430 -9.51 -7.26 -7.63
CA PHE A 430 -10.98 -6.96 -7.53
C PHE A 430 -11.68 -7.05 -6.15
N ALA A 431 -11.15 -7.72 -5.12
CA ALA A 431 -11.99 -8.10 -3.97
C ALA A 431 -12.58 -6.92 -3.15
N TYR A 432 -11.97 -5.73 -3.18
CA TYR A 432 -12.49 -4.54 -2.48
C TYR A 432 -13.80 -4.02 -3.09
N SER A 433 -13.86 -3.85 -4.42
CA SER A 433 -15.03 -3.35 -5.17
C SER A 433 -16.24 -4.31 -5.09
N TYR A 434 -15.97 -5.60 -4.85
CA TYR A 434 -16.99 -6.63 -4.60
C TYR A 434 -17.51 -6.60 -3.15
N LYS A 435 -16.63 -6.37 -2.16
CA LYS A 435 -16.99 -6.42 -0.74
C LYS A 435 -17.68 -5.15 -0.25
N CYS A 436 -17.30 -3.96 -0.73
CA CYS A 436 -18.07 -2.73 -0.53
C CYS A 436 -19.52 -2.91 -1.02
N ARG A 437 -19.72 -3.64 -2.12
CA ARG A 437 -21.03 -3.93 -2.73
C ARG A 437 -21.95 -4.81 -1.86
N ARG A 438 -21.38 -5.63 -0.96
CA ARG A 438 -22.13 -6.57 -0.10
C ARG A 438 -22.35 -6.09 1.33
N ILE A 439 -21.54 -5.17 1.84
CA ILE A 439 -21.67 -4.61 3.19
C ILE A 439 -22.79 -3.56 3.26
N HIS A 440 -23.06 -2.85 2.15
CA HIS A 440 -24.08 -1.78 2.08
C HIS A 440 -25.53 -2.27 1.87
N GLY A 441 -25.82 -3.58 1.91
CA GLY A 441 -27.14 -4.17 1.62
C GLY A 441 -27.76 -4.98 2.77
N GLY A 442 -27.57 -4.54 4.02
CA GLY A 442 -27.77 -5.31 5.25
C GLY A 442 -29.01 -6.23 5.34
N PHE A 443 -28.80 -7.48 5.81
CA PHE A 443 -29.84 -8.41 6.30
C PHE A 443 -29.30 -9.42 7.36
N PRO A 444 -30.09 -9.80 8.39
CA PRO A 444 -29.66 -10.64 9.53
C PRO A 444 -30.04 -12.16 9.50
N SER A 445 -29.63 -12.86 10.57
CA SER A 445 -29.22 -14.26 10.86
C SER A 445 -30.26 -15.38 11.06
N PHE A 446 -29.82 -16.68 11.08
CA PHE A 446 -30.14 -17.61 12.21
C PHE A 446 -29.26 -18.89 12.46
N LEU A 447 -28.58 -19.58 11.53
CA LEU A 447 -27.82 -20.82 11.92
C LEU A 447 -26.35 -20.54 12.35
N VAL A 448 -26.23 -19.62 13.30
CA VAL A 448 -25.12 -18.70 13.60
C VAL A 448 -23.67 -19.23 13.41
N ASP A 449 -23.17 -20.32 13.97
CA ASP A 449 -21.69 -20.58 13.89
C ASP A 449 -21.19 -21.32 12.63
N ARG A 450 -22.01 -22.16 12.00
CA ARG A 450 -21.65 -22.81 10.71
C ARG A 450 -21.94 -21.92 9.49
N LEU A 451 -22.77 -20.90 9.70
CA LEU A 451 -23.27 -19.98 8.68
C LEU A 451 -22.49 -18.66 8.61
N ILE A 452 -21.95 -18.15 9.73
CA ILE A 452 -21.42 -16.78 9.80
C ILE A 452 -19.96 -16.71 9.35
N PHE A 453 -19.04 -17.45 9.95
CA PHE A 453 -17.62 -17.31 9.60
C PHE A 453 -17.29 -17.80 8.19
N ARG A 454 -18.02 -18.80 7.66
CA ARG A 454 -17.88 -19.24 6.26
C ARG A 454 -18.42 -18.20 5.28
N ARG A 455 -19.49 -17.47 5.62
CA ARG A 455 -20.04 -16.40 4.78
C ARG A 455 -19.16 -15.16 4.80
N VAL A 456 -18.64 -14.76 5.96
CA VAL A 456 -17.69 -13.63 6.05
C VAL A 456 -16.41 -13.96 5.27
N ARG A 457 -15.90 -15.19 5.36
CA ARG A 457 -14.81 -15.68 4.50
C ARG A 457 -15.22 -15.79 3.03
N SER A 458 -16.44 -16.20 2.70
CA SER A 458 -16.92 -16.26 1.31
C SER A 458 -17.12 -14.87 0.69
N LEU A 459 -17.42 -13.83 1.48
CA LEU A 459 -17.36 -12.43 1.03
C LEU A 459 -15.95 -12.04 0.56
N MET A 460 -14.92 -12.72 1.08
CA MET A 460 -13.51 -12.61 0.67
C MET A 460 -13.09 -13.74 -0.30
N GLY A 461 -14.04 -14.45 -0.92
CA GLY A 461 -13.77 -15.53 -1.87
C GLY A 461 -13.43 -16.89 -1.25
N GLY A 462 -13.46 -17.03 0.09
CA GLY A 462 -13.39 -18.31 0.80
C GLY A 462 -12.01 -18.99 0.82
N ARG A 463 -11.01 -18.41 0.16
CA ARG A 463 -9.65 -18.95 0.00
C ARG A 463 -8.56 -18.07 0.64
N LEU A 464 -8.95 -17.09 1.45
CA LEU A 464 -8.02 -16.18 2.12
C LEU A 464 -7.16 -16.94 3.13
N ARG A 465 -5.83 -16.95 2.92
CA ARG A 465 -4.87 -17.67 3.79
C ARG A 465 -4.32 -16.79 4.92
N TYR A 466 -4.01 -15.52 4.63
CA TYR A 466 -3.56 -14.50 5.58
C TYR A 466 -3.77 -13.11 4.97
N ILE A 467 -3.67 -12.07 5.80
CA ILE A 467 -3.77 -10.66 5.42
C ILE A 467 -2.47 -10.00 5.85
N VAL A 468 -1.86 -9.18 4.99
CA VAL A 468 -0.71 -8.35 5.38
C VAL A 468 -1.21 -6.94 5.66
N SER A 469 -0.80 -6.36 6.79
CA SER A 469 -1.17 -5.01 7.19
C SER A 469 0.08 -4.20 7.54
N GLY A 470 0.10 -2.93 7.13
CA GLY A 470 1.23 -2.03 7.32
C GLY A 470 0.89 -0.60 6.88
N GLY A 471 1.82 0.33 7.09
CA GLY A 471 1.66 1.75 6.71
C GLY A 471 0.94 2.63 7.74
N ALA A 472 0.11 2.05 8.60
CA ALA A 472 -0.52 2.70 9.75
C ALA A 472 -0.67 1.72 10.93
N PRO A 473 -0.77 2.21 12.18
CA PRO A 473 -1.03 1.35 13.32
C PRO A 473 -2.39 0.64 13.19
N LEU A 474 -2.44 -0.64 13.57
CA LEU A 474 -3.66 -1.44 13.61
C LEU A 474 -4.11 -1.61 15.07
N SER A 475 -5.39 -1.35 15.35
CA SER A 475 -5.94 -1.55 16.69
C SER A 475 -6.04 -3.03 17.05
N GLU A 476 -5.80 -3.35 18.33
CA GLU A 476 -5.89 -4.71 18.88
C GLU A 476 -7.22 -5.38 18.57
N ASP A 477 -8.35 -4.71 18.79
CA ASP A 477 -9.68 -5.29 18.55
C ASP A 477 -9.91 -5.58 17.05
N SER A 478 -9.39 -4.72 16.17
CA SER A 478 -9.52 -4.93 14.72
C SER A 478 -8.67 -6.10 14.25
N GLN A 479 -7.44 -6.21 14.78
CA GLN A 479 -6.57 -7.34 14.49
C GLN A 479 -7.17 -8.65 15.01
N LEU A 480 -7.62 -8.66 16.27
CA LEU A 480 -8.25 -9.81 16.89
C LEU A 480 -9.50 -10.24 16.13
N PHE A 481 -10.37 -9.29 15.79
CA PHE A 481 -11.55 -9.56 14.97
C PHE A 481 -11.19 -10.17 13.62
N ALA A 482 -10.18 -9.64 12.93
CA ALA A 482 -9.75 -10.17 11.65
C ALA A 482 -9.12 -11.56 11.77
N ASN A 483 -8.25 -11.78 12.77
CA ASN A 483 -7.65 -13.07 13.06
C ASN A 483 -8.71 -14.14 13.31
N ILE A 484 -9.76 -13.82 14.07
CA ILE A 484 -10.86 -14.74 14.41
C ILE A 484 -11.80 -14.95 13.22
N CYS A 485 -12.25 -13.86 12.59
CA CYS A 485 -13.37 -13.90 11.63
C CYS A 485 -12.94 -14.09 10.18
N LEU A 486 -11.72 -13.69 9.83
CA LEU A 486 -11.23 -13.61 8.45
C LEU A 486 -10.07 -14.58 8.20
N ALA A 487 -8.87 -14.18 8.62
CA ALA A 487 -7.61 -14.89 8.46
C ALA A 487 -6.54 -14.19 9.33
N PRO A 488 -5.44 -14.89 9.70
CA PRO A 488 -4.33 -14.29 10.42
C PRO A 488 -3.80 -13.02 9.74
N ILE A 489 -3.62 -11.95 10.51
CA ILE A 489 -2.97 -10.72 10.09
C ILE A 489 -1.49 -10.79 10.42
N ILE A 490 -0.67 -10.60 9.39
CA ILE A 490 0.76 -10.31 9.49
C ILE A 490 0.91 -8.79 9.50
N GLN A 491 1.33 -8.22 10.63
CA GLN A 491 1.71 -6.81 10.66
C GLN A 491 3.18 -6.64 10.24
N GLY A 492 3.45 -5.57 9.51
CA GLY A 492 4.80 -5.13 9.18
C GLY A 492 5.00 -3.65 9.48
N TYR A 493 6.21 -3.31 9.94
CA TYR A 493 6.63 -1.93 10.12
C TYR A 493 7.80 -1.61 9.20
N GLY A 494 7.68 -0.49 8.49
CA GLY A 494 8.68 0.02 7.56
C GLY A 494 8.24 1.37 7.03
N LEU A 495 9.18 2.14 6.51
CA LEU A 495 8.95 3.45 5.92
C LEU A 495 9.41 3.45 4.46
N THR A 496 9.08 4.51 3.71
CA THR A 496 9.61 4.68 2.36
C THR A 496 11.13 4.73 2.37
N GLU A 497 11.71 5.42 3.35
CA GLU A 497 13.15 5.53 3.58
C GLU A 497 13.84 4.19 3.88
N THR A 498 13.08 3.13 4.20
CA THR A 498 13.60 1.78 4.44
C THR A 498 13.04 0.74 3.46
N SER A 499 12.50 1.18 2.31
CA SER A 499 11.92 0.30 1.30
C SER A 499 10.83 -0.63 1.85
N ALA A 500 9.99 -0.14 2.77
CA ALA A 500 8.99 -0.92 3.51
C ALA A 500 9.56 -2.07 4.36
N SER A 501 10.88 -2.10 4.61
CA SER A 501 11.54 -3.13 5.40
C SER A 501 12.00 -2.56 6.75
N GLY A 502 11.54 -3.18 7.82
CA GLY A 502 11.93 -2.84 9.19
C GLY A 502 11.71 -4.07 10.06
N THR A 503 10.45 -4.36 10.37
CA THR A 503 10.05 -5.59 11.06
C THR A 503 8.87 -6.26 10.35
N LEU A 504 8.77 -7.58 10.49
CA LEU A 504 7.62 -8.34 9.99
C LEU A 504 7.23 -9.41 11.00
N MET A 505 5.95 -9.50 11.30
CA MET A 505 5.40 -10.60 12.11
C MET A 505 5.58 -11.93 11.39
N GLU A 506 5.88 -12.98 12.15
CA GLU A 506 5.81 -14.33 11.62
C GLU A 506 4.35 -14.75 11.46
N CYS A 507 4.02 -15.50 10.41
CA CYS A 507 2.62 -15.76 10.06
C CYS A 507 1.85 -16.63 11.07
N GLY A 508 2.55 -17.31 11.99
CA GLY A 508 1.94 -18.02 13.13
C GLY A 508 1.81 -17.17 14.40
N ASP A 509 2.27 -15.92 14.41
CA ASP A 509 2.11 -15.02 15.55
C ASP A 509 0.72 -14.36 15.52
N LEU A 510 -0.12 -14.73 16.48
CA LEU A 510 -1.48 -14.20 16.64
C LEU A 510 -1.55 -13.06 17.67
N ARG A 511 -0.42 -12.69 18.29
CA ARG A 511 -0.37 -11.64 19.31
C ARG A 511 -0.70 -10.29 18.68
N CYS A 512 -1.43 -9.47 19.43
CA CYS A 512 -1.77 -8.12 19.02
C CYS A 512 -0.75 -7.11 19.53
N ASN A 513 -0.77 -5.89 18.99
CA ASN A 513 0.11 -4.78 19.38
C ASN A 513 1.62 -5.02 19.13
N HIS A 514 1.97 -5.94 18.23
CA HIS A 514 3.35 -6.19 17.79
C HIS A 514 3.46 -5.97 16.29
N VAL A 515 4.63 -5.55 15.81
CA VAL A 515 4.95 -5.44 14.38
C VAL A 515 6.02 -6.45 13.96
N GLY A 516 6.28 -7.44 14.81
CA GLY A 516 7.23 -8.52 14.58
C GLY A 516 8.70 -8.15 14.85
N ALA A 517 9.59 -9.07 14.56
CA ALA A 517 11.04 -8.89 14.73
C ALA A 517 11.68 -8.24 13.48
N PRO A 518 12.90 -7.65 13.61
CA PRO A 518 13.70 -7.20 12.48
C PRO A 518 13.66 -8.19 11.31
N THR A 519 13.50 -7.68 10.08
CA THR A 519 13.68 -8.55 8.90
C THR A 519 15.16 -8.91 8.77
N PRO A 520 15.51 -10.07 8.19
CA PRO A 520 16.92 -10.47 8.02
C PRO A 520 17.80 -9.51 7.19
N ALA A 521 17.18 -8.57 6.47
CA ALA A 521 17.87 -7.58 5.66
C ALA A 521 18.23 -6.29 6.43
N VAL A 522 17.78 -6.14 7.67
CA VAL A 522 17.98 -4.94 8.48
C VAL A 522 18.47 -5.24 9.89
N GLN A 523 19.00 -4.20 10.54
CA GLN A 523 19.29 -4.16 11.96
C GLN A 523 18.67 -2.91 12.57
N ILE A 524 18.24 -3.02 13.83
CA ILE A 524 17.49 -1.98 14.52
C ILE A 524 18.22 -1.54 15.78
N LYS A 525 18.42 -0.23 15.97
CA LYS A 525 18.96 0.33 17.21
C LYS A 525 17.90 1.18 17.90
N LEU A 526 17.87 1.16 19.24
CA LEU A 526 17.07 2.10 20.02
C LEU A 526 17.97 3.24 20.47
N ARG A 527 17.66 4.47 20.03
CA ARG A 527 18.34 5.69 20.49
C ARG A 527 17.58 6.26 21.69
N PRO A 528 18.25 6.60 22.80
CA PRO A 528 17.59 7.24 23.93
C PRO A 528 16.97 8.58 23.51
N TRP A 529 15.84 8.89 24.13
CA TRP A 529 15.15 10.16 23.94
C TRP A 529 14.71 10.70 25.30
N PRO A 530 15.61 11.41 26.01
CA PRO A 530 15.37 11.88 27.37
C PRO A 530 14.16 12.81 27.48
N GLU A 531 13.88 13.63 26.47
CA GLU A 531 12.75 14.55 26.47
C GLU A 531 11.41 13.80 26.57
N GLY A 532 11.30 12.63 25.92
CA GLY A 532 10.12 11.78 26.01
C GLY A 532 10.16 10.76 27.16
N GLY A 533 11.23 10.75 27.96
CA GLY A 533 11.40 9.78 29.05
C GLY A 533 11.64 8.33 28.58
N TYR A 534 12.27 8.16 27.41
CA TYR A 534 12.53 6.83 26.83
C TYR A 534 14.02 6.50 26.81
N SER A 535 14.37 5.32 27.32
CA SER A 535 15.75 4.80 27.35
C SER A 535 15.83 3.34 26.90
N PRO A 536 16.86 2.95 26.12
CA PRO A 536 17.10 1.56 25.75
C PRO A 536 17.33 0.65 26.96
N HIS A 537 17.62 1.24 28.13
CA HIS A 537 17.82 0.52 29.40
C HIS A 537 16.57 0.48 30.29
N ASP A 538 15.42 0.96 29.79
CA ASP A 538 14.15 0.89 30.52
C ASP A 538 13.75 -0.58 30.83
N LYS A 539 13.05 -0.76 31.95
CA LYS A 539 12.49 -2.05 32.39
C LYS A 539 10.96 -2.00 32.42
N PRO A 540 10.26 -3.11 32.11
CA PRO A 540 10.78 -4.44 31.80
C PRO A 540 11.33 -4.60 30.37
N SER A 541 11.06 -3.64 29.49
CA SER A 541 11.38 -3.72 28.07
C SER A 541 12.15 -2.48 27.60
N PRO A 542 13.21 -2.64 26.79
CA PRO A 542 13.92 -1.53 26.15
C PRO A 542 13.00 -0.63 25.34
N ARG A 543 13.17 0.70 25.44
CA ARG A 543 12.40 1.68 24.66
C ARG A 543 13.30 2.74 24.06
N GLY A 544 12.89 3.36 22.97
CA GLY A 544 13.65 4.46 22.39
C GLY A 544 13.22 4.76 20.97
N GLU A 545 13.86 5.75 20.39
CA GLU A 545 13.68 6.02 18.97
C GLU A 545 14.25 4.89 18.14
N VAL A 546 13.45 4.40 17.19
CA VAL A 546 13.84 3.32 16.29
C VAL A 546 14.76 3.87 15.20
N LEU A 547 15.97 3.33 15.12
CA LEU A 547 16.94 3.58 14.06
C LEU A 547 17.09 2.30 13.24
N ILE A 548 17.08 2.42 11.92
CA ILE A 548 17.16 1.27 11.01
C ILE A 548 18.41 1.42 10.14
N ALA A 549 19.17 0.33 9.99
CA ALA A 549 20.28 0.20 9.05
C ALA A 549 20.17 -1.11 8.29
N GLY A 550 20.75 -1.18 7.10
CA GLY A 550 20.76 -2.39 6.26
C GLY A 550 20.62 -2.06 4.78
N GLY A 551 20.67 -3.09 3.93
CA GLY A 551 20.51 -2.93 2.48
C GLY A 551 19.25 -2.14 2.06
N PRO A 552 18.07 -2.34 2.71
CA PRO A 552 16.84 -1.63 2.37
C PRO A 552 16.82 -0.11 2.61
N VAL A 553 17.81 0.45 3.32
CA VAL A 553 17.83 1.86 3.72
C VAL A 553 18.24 2.75 2.54
N SER A 554 17.44 3.78 2.29
CA SER A 554 17.62 4.78 1.24
C SER A 554 18.93 5.57 1.37
N ASN A 555 19.40 6.09 0.23
CA ASN A 555 20.54 7.01 0.19
C ASN A 555 20.22 8.39 0.78
N GLY A 556 18.94 8.79 0.81
CA GLY A 556 18.50 10.09 1.28
C GLY A 556 17.31 10.63 0.50
N TYR A 557 17.18 11.96 0.54
CA TYR A 557 16.14 12.69 -0.17
C TYR A 557 16.73 13.42 -1.38
N PHE A 558 16.06 13.23 -2.52
CA PHE A 558 16.47 13.78 -3.81
C PHE A 558 16.61 15.30 -3.73
N LYS A 559 17.78 15.82 -4.12
CA LYS A 559 18.14 17.26 -4.07
C LYS A 559 17.94 17.94 -2.70
N GLN A 560 17.89 17.19 -1.59
CA GLN A 560 17.66 17.73 -0.24
C GLN A 560 18.74 17.23 0.76
N PRO A 561 19.99 17.73 0.64
CA PRO A 561 21.12 17.25 1.46
C PRO A 561 20.97 17.60 2.94
N GLU A 562 20.41 18.76 3.28
CA GLU A 562 20.21 19.16 4.68
C GLU A 562 19.20 18.27 5.39
N LEU A 563 18.07 17.97 4.73
CA LEU A 563 17.06 17.05 5.24
C LEU A 563 17.63 15.64 5.38
N THR A 564 18.47 15.23 4.42
CA THR A 564 19.17 13.94 4.45
C THR A 564 20.12 13.86 5.64
N ALA A 565 20.92 14.89 5.88
CA ALA A 565 21.85 14.93 7.02
C ALA A 565 21.13 14.96 8.38
N ARG A 566 19.90 15.47 8.43
CA ARG A 566 19.08 15.49 9.64
C ARG A 566 18.52 14.10 9.98
N ASP A 567 18.00 13.40 8.98
CA ASP A 567 17.28 12.14 9.18
C ASP A 567 18.19 10.90 9.01
N PHE A 568 19.38 11.04 8.42
CA PHE A 568 20.36 9.97 8.22
C PHE A 568 21.73 10.37 8.76
N TYR A 569 22.43 9.44 9.41
CA TYR A 569 23.82 9.63 9.80
C TYR A 569 24.63 8.35 9.58
N LYS A 570 25.96 8.47 9.56
CA LYS A 570 26.88 7.32 9.55
C LYS A 570 27.54 7.19 10.91
N ASP A 571 27.61 5.97 11.42
CA ASP A 571 28.34 5.69 12.66
C ASP A 571 29.85 5.53 12.41
N GLU A 572 30.60 5.26 13.47
CA GLU A 572 32.06 5.07 13.45
C GLU A 572 32.51 3.90 12.55
N ASN A 573 31.63 2.93 12.32
CA ASN A 573 31.87 1.78 11.43
C ASN A 573 31.46 2.08 9.97
N GLY A 574 31.04 3.31 9.67
CA GLY A 574 30.56 3.73 8.35
C GLY A 574 29.15 3.24 8.01
N ILE A 575 28.42 2.64 8.96
CA ILE A 575 27.07 2.13 8.75
C ILE A 575 26.10 3.31 8.71
N ARG A 576 25.29 3.39 7.65
CA ARG A 576 24.24 4.40 7.53
C ARG A 576 23.02 3.99 8.34
N TRP A 577 22.61 4.86 9.25
CA TRP A 577 21.42 4.72 10.08
C TRP A 577 20.37 5.75 9.67
N PHE A 578 19.15 5.28 9.44
CA PHE A 578 17.97 6.12 9.28
C PHE A 578 17.27 6.32 10.63
N CYS A 579 17.07 7.59 11.01
CA CYS A 579 16.34 8.00 12.20
C CYS A 579 14.85 8.09 11.87
N THR A 580 14.07 7.10 12.28
CA THR A 580 12.66 7.00 11.87
C THR A 580 11.78 8.09 12.48
N GLY A 581 12.18 8.65 13.63
CA GLY A 581 11.34 9.53 14.44
C GLY A 581 10.18 8.80 15.13
N ASP A 582 10.08 7.48 15.01
CA ASP A 582 9.10 6.64 15.70
C ASP A 582 9.74 6.02 16.96
N ILE A 583 8.96 5.87 18.02
CA ILE A 583 9.40 5.30 19.30
C ILE A 583 8.94 3.85 19.36
N GLY A 584 9.90 2.96 19.59
CA GLY A 584 9.72 1.53 19.68
C GLY A 584 9.91 1.00 21.09
N LEU A 585 9.23 -0.10 21.38
CA LEU A 585 9.45 -0.96 22.52
C LEU A 585 9.90 -2.33 22.01
N MET A 586 11.04 -2.81 22.49
CA MET A 586 11.54 -4.15 22.16
C MET A 586 11.09 -5.15 23.22
N HIS A 587 10.39 -6.19 22.79
CA HIS A 587 9.95 -7.28 23.65
C HIS A 587 11.09 -8.24 23.95
N THR A 588 10.92 -9.08 24.97
CA THR A 588 11.93 -10.05 25.40
C THR A 588 12.26 -11.09 24.34
N ASP A 589 11.37 -11.31 23.38
CA ASP A 589 11.52 -12.21 22.25
C ASP A 589 12.14 -11.53 21.01
N GLY A 590 12.47 -10.24 21.10
CA GLY A 590 13.02 -9.45 19.99
C GLY A 590 11.98 -8.93 19.00
N CYS A 591 10.69 -9.07 19.28
CA CYS A 591 9.65 -8.36 18.54
C CYS A 591 9.62 -6.87 18.90
N LEU A 592 9.25 -6.03 17.94
CA LEU A 592 9.06 -4.59 18.13
C LEU A 592 7.57 -4.24 18.25
N SER A 593 7.26 -3.26 19.09
CA SER A 593 6.00 -2.50 19.07
C SER A 593 6.29 -1.03 18.84
N ILE A 594 5.55 -0.40 17.93
CA ILE A 594 5.60 1.06 17.79
C ILE A 594 4.62 1.65 18.81
N ILE A 595 5.17 2.37 19.79
CA ILE A 595 4.39 2.91 20.91
C ILE A 595 4.13 4.41 20.75
N ASP A 596 4.93 5.11 19.96
CA ASP A 596 4.85 6.57 19.85
C ASP A 596 5.50 7.11 18.57
N ARG A 597 5.28 8.40 18.28
CA ARG A 597 5.99 9.13 17.22
C ARG A 597 6.44 10.49 17.71
N LYS A 598 7.72 10.83 17.57
CA LYS A 598 8.28 12.12 18.02
C LYS A 598 7.51 13.32 17.47
N LYS A 599 7.04 13.23 16.22
CA LYS A 599 6.27 14.29 15.56
C LYS A 599 4.80 14.39 16.01
N ASP A 600 4.24 13.30 16.52
CA ASP A 600 2.85 13.27 17.02
C ASP A 600 2.78 13.45 18.54
N LEU A 601 3.92 13.55 19.22
CA LEU A 601 4.02 13.77 20.66
C LEU A 601 3.98 15.27 20.95
N VAL A 602 2.89 15.70 21.57
CA VAL A 602 2.73 17.08 22.02
C VAL A 602 2.92 17.12 23.53
N LYS A 603 3.84 17.95 23.98
CA LYS A 603 3.99 18.26 25.41
C LYS A 603 2.98 19.33 25.80
N LEU A 604 2.05 18.99 26.68
CA LEU A 604 1.08 19.92 27.26
C LEU A 604 1.77 20.86 28.26
N GLN A 605 1.08 21.95 28.63
CA GLN A 605 1.63 22.97 29.51
C GLN A 605 2.04 22.43 30.89
N ALA A 606 1.33 21.41 31.41
CA ALA A 606 1.65 20.78 32.68
C ALA A 606 2.81 19.77 32.60
N GLY A 607 3.38 19.59 31.40
CA GLY A 607 4.59 18.80 31.16
C GLY A 607 4.32 17.38 30.71
N GLU A 608 3.07 16.93 30.69
CA GLU A 608 2.68 15.62 30.18
C GLU A 608 2.79 15.56 28.66
N TYR A 609 3.13 14.38 28.14
CA TYR A 609 3.21 14.12 26.71
C TYR A 609 1.96 13.37 26.25
N VAL A 610 1.34 13.85 25.17
CA VAL A 610 0.20 13.21 24.53
C VAL A 610 0.60 12.65 23.18
N SER A 611 0.33 11.36 23.00
CA SER A 611 0.45 10.65 21.73
C SER A 611 -0.84 10.77 20.92
N LEU A 612 -0.90 11.69 19.96
CA LEU A 612 -2.14 11.95 19.21
C LEU A 612 -2.65 10.70 18.48
N SER A 613 -1.76 9.95 17.83
CA SER A 613 -2.10 8.76 17.06
C SER A 613 -2.64 7.62 17.94
N LYS A 614 -2.10 7.45 19.16
CA LYS A 614 -2.64 6.50 20.17
C LYS A 614 -4.07 6.84 20.56
N VAL A 615 -4.34 8.12 20.83
CA VAL A 615 -5.68 8.59 21.22
C VAL A 615 -6.66 8.39 20.06
N GLU A 616 -6.27 8.71 18.83
CA GLU A 616 -7.11 8.52 17.64
C GLU A 616 -7.50 7.05 17.42
N LEU A 617 -6.56 6.11 17.54
CA LEU A 617 -6.84 4.68 17.40
C LEU A 617 -7.85 4.17 18.43
N ALA A 618 -7.76 4.68 19.66
CA ALA A 618 -8.72 4.36 20.71
C ALA A 618 -10.11 4.94 20.41
N LEU A 619 -10.17 6.22 20.03
CA LEU A 619 -11.42 6.93 19.76
C LEU A 619 -12.12 6.48 18.48
N ALA A 620 -11.38 5.97 17.49
CA ALA A 620 -11.92 5.42 16.24
C ALA A 620 -12.87 4.24 16.46
N GLN A 621 -12.87 3.64 17.66
CA GLN A 621 -13.79 2.55 18.03
C GLN A 621 -15.20 3.01 18.44
N SER A 622 -15.43 4.32 18.56
CA SER A 622 -16.77 4.84 18.79
C SER A 622 -17.69 4.51 17.61
N ILE A 623 -18.94 4.18 17.92
CA ILE A 623 -19.97 3.88 16.91
C ILE A 623 -20.30 5.10 16.04
N TYR A 624 -20.03 6.31 16.52
CA TYR A 624 -20.30 7.55 15.82
C TYR A 624 -19.16 7.97 14.90
N VAL A 625 -17.94 7.45 15.10
CA VAL A 625 -16.75 7.91 14.38
C VAL A 625 -16.60 7.13 13.07
N GLU A 626 -16.49 7.87 11.96
CA GLU A 626 -15.94 7.35 10.70
C GLU A 626 -14.43 7.61 10.66
N GLN A 627 -14.01 8.85 10.90
CA GLN A 627 -12.62 9.27 11.06
C GLN A 627 -12.50 10.29 12.19
N VAL A 628 -11.38 10.29 12.90
CA VAL A 628 -11.11 11.21 14.02
C VAL A 628 -9.70 11.76 13.92
N CYS A 629 -9.55 13.06 14.18
CA CYS A 629 -8.26 13.73 14.29
C CYS A 629 -8.19 14.42 15.66
N VAL A 630 -7.21 14.04 16.47
CA VAL A 630 -6.96 14.65 17.78
C VAL A 630 -5.92 15.75 17.61
N TYR A 631 -6.15 16.86 18.29
CA TYR A 631 -5.26 18.02 18.28
C TYR A 631 -4.95 18.46 19.71
N ALA A 632 -3.69 18.75 19.95
CA ALA A 632 -3.17 19.25 21.22
C ALA A 632 -2.33 20.51 20.96
N ASP A 633 -2.46 21.48 21.85
CA ASP A 633 -1.64 22.69 21.86
C ASP A 633 -0.73 22.65 23.09
N ALA A 634 0.56 22.94 22.91
CA ALA A 634 1.53 22.92 24.00
C ALA A 634 1.25 23.97 25.09
N SER A 635 0.48 25.00 24.77
CA SER A 635 0.03 26.03 25.73
C SER A 635 -1.21 25.63 26.53
N GLN A 636 -1.70 24.39 26.38
CA GLN A 636 -2.97 23.95 26.97
C GLN A 636 -2.78 22.69 27.81
N HIS A 637 -3.76 22.39 28.67
CA HIS A 637 -3.75 21.24 29.60
C HIS A 637 -4.66 20.08 29.15
N TYR A 638 -5.22 20.15 27.96
CA TYR A 638 -6.18 19.16 27.46
C TYR A 638 -6.15 19.08 25.93
N THR A 639 -6.67 17.97 25.40
CA THR A 639 -6.82 17.77 23.95
C THR A 639 -8.23 18.09 23.45
N ILE A 640 -8.32 18.37 22.16
CA ILE A 640 -9.58 18.53 21.41
C ILE A 640 -9.58 17.55 20.24
N CYS A 641 -10.74 17.28 19.64
CA CYS A 641 -10.80 16.44 18.46
C CYS A 641 -11.82 16.92 17.40
N PHE A 642 -11.56 16.54 16.17
CA PHE A 642 -12.44 16.67 15.02
C PHE A 642 -12.91 15.28 14.61
N VAL A 643 -14.19 15.12 14.33
CA VAL A 643 -14.77 13.84 13.94
C VAL A 643 -15.56 14.02 12.65
N SER A 644 -15.24 13.21 11.64
CA SER A 644 -16.15 12.89 10.55
C SER A 644 -17.08 11.78 11.04
N PRO A 645 -18.38 12.05 11.23
CA PRO A 645 -19.28 11.08 11.85
C PRO A 645 -19.93 10.13 10.84
N LYS A 646 -20.26 8.92 11.30
CA LYS A 646 -21.08 7.97 10.53
C LYS A 646 -22.53 8.46 10.45
N TYR A 647 -23.00 8.71 9.23
CA TYR A 647 -24.35 9.23 8.98
C TYR A 647 -25.45 8.40 9.66
N THR A 648 -25.43 7.07 9.52
CA THR A 648 -26.46 6.19 10.09
C THR A 648 -26.52 6.28 11.62
N ALA A 649 -25.36 6.24 12.28
CA ALA A 649 -25.28 6.36 13.74
C ALA A 649 -25.73 7.74 14.24
N LEU A 650 -25.44 8.81 13.50
CA LEU A 650 -25.87 10.15 13.86
C LEU A 650 -27.38 10.36 13.70
N MET A 651 -27.99 9.74 12.67
CA MET A 651 -29.44 9.75 12.49
C MET A 651 -30.16 9.00 13.61
N GLU A 652 -29.67 7.81 14.00
CA GLU A 652 -30.22 7.07 15.14
C GLU A 652 -30.09 7.85 16.45
N LEU A 653 -28.96 8.55 16.65
CA LEU A 653 -28.78 9.43 17.78
C LEU A 653 -29.77 10.59 17.76
N ALA A 654 -29.96 11.24 16.61
CA ALA A 654 -30.93 12.32 16.45
C ALA A 654 -32.35 11.86 16.79
N SER A 655 -32.76 10.68 16.31
CA SER A 655 -34.02 10.04 16.68
C SER A 655 -34.15 9.81 18.19
N SER A 656 -33.10 9.27 18.81
CA SER A 656 -33.10 9.01 20.26
C SER A 656 -33.19 10.29 21.11
N LEU A 657 -32.74 11.42 20.58
CA LEU A 657 -32.78 12.74 21.22
C LEU A 657 -34.02 13.56 20.84
N GLY A 658 -34.91 13.05 19.97
CA GLY A 658 -36.08 13.79 19.48
C GLY A 658 -35.74 14.94 18.52
N LEU A 659 -34.59 14.88 17.85
CA LEU A 659 -34.05 15.91 16.96
C LEU A 659 -34.28 15.61 15.47
N GLU A 660 -35.22 14.73 15.14
CA GLU A 660 -35.53 14.35 13.76
C GLU A 660 -35.98 15.54 12.89
N HIS A 661 -36.60 16.54 13.51
CA HIS A 661 -37.03 17.77 12.83
C HIS A 661 -35.85 18.49 12.16
N LEU A 662 -34.65 18.49 12.75
CA LEU A 662 -33.46 19.13 12.16
C LEU A 662 -33.04 18.47 10.84
N ALA A 663 -33.15 17.15 10.75
CA ALA A 663 -32.85 16.41 9.53
C ALA A 663 -33.95 16.63 8.47
N GLU A 664 -35.21 16.74 8.88
CA GLU A 664 -36.31 17.00 7.94
C GLU A 664 -36.30 18.45 7.43
N GLU A 665 -36.00 19.43 8.28
CA GLU A 665 -35.82 20.83 7.89
C GLU A 665 -34.68 20.99 6.87
N ALA A 666 -33.56 20.30 7.09
CA ALA A 666 -32.44 20.29 6.14
C ALA A 666 -32.83 19.69 4.79
N ARG A 667 -33.64 18.62 4.79
CA ARG A 667 -34.17 18.01 3.58
C ARG A 667 -35.12 18.96 2.84
N LEU A 668 -35.96 19.68 3.57
CA LEU A 668 -36.91 20.65 3.02
C LEU A 668 -36.23 21.95 2.54
N ALA A 669 -35.08 22.33 3.09
CA ALA A 669 -34.33 23.50 2.64
C ALA A 669 -33.67 23.32 1.26
N LEU A 670 -33.55 22.08 0.77
CA LEU A 670 -32.97 21.79 -0.55
C LEU A 670 -33.90 22.21 -1.70
N LYS A 671 -33.30 22.64 -2.83
CA LYS A 671 -34.01 22.93 -4.08
C LYS A 671 -34.71 21.67 -4.59
N SER A 672 -35.82 21.82 -5.33
CA SER A 672 -36.63 20.70 -5.82
C SER A 672 -35.82 19.63 -6.56
N ASN A 673 -34.83 20.02 -7.35
CA ASN A 673 -33.95 19.11 -8.10
C ASN A 673 -32.97 18.36 -7.17
N ASP A 674 -32.50 19.00 -6.10
CA ASP A 674 -31.52 18.41 -5.16
C ASP A 674 -32.20 17.49 -4.13
N ARG A 675 -33.49 17.70 -3.83
CA ARG A 675 -34.28 16.80 -2.97
C ARG A 675 -34.40 15.38 -3.51
N GLN A 676 -34.27 15.20 -4.83
CA GLN A 676 -34.30 13.90 -5.48
C GLN A 676 -32.91 13.25 -5.57
N ASN A 677 -31.84 13.97 -5.21
CA ASN A 677 -30.48 13.44 -5.14
C ASN A 677 -30.19 13.07 -3.68
N PRO A 678 -30.24 11.79 -3.28
CA PRO A 678 -30.16 11.50 -1.86
C PRO A 678 -28.75 11.77 -1.26
N SER A 679 -27.70 11.98 -2.07
CA SER A 679 -26.36 12.39 -1.58
C SER A 679 -26.31 13.84 -1.14
N ALA A 680 -27.05 14.70 -1.86
CA ALA A 680 -27.26 16.09 -1.49
C ALA A 680 -28.11 16.16 -0.21
N VAL A 681 -29.15 15.32 -0.12
CA VAL A 681 -29.98 15.17 1.08
C VAL A 681 -29.15 14.74 2.28
N GLN A 682 -28.36 13.66 2.14
CA GLN A 682 -27.50 13.15 3.21
C GLN A 682 -26.52 14.22 3.70
N SER A 683 -25.86 14.91 2.77
CA SER A 683 -24.87 15.94 3.10
C SER A 683 -25.51 17.13 3.82
N ALA A 684 -26.70 17.56 3.39
CA ALA A 684 -27.45 18.64 4.03
C ALA A 684 -27.93 18.25 5.43
N GLN A 685 -28.46 17.03 5.58
CA GLN A 685 -28.89 16.47 6.86
C GLN A 685 -27.71 16.39 7.84
N LEU A 686 -26.59 15.82 7.40
CA LEU A 686 -25.39 15.70 8.21
C LEU A 686 -24.86 17.08 8.61
N ALA A 687 -24.84 18.06 7.69
CA ALA A 687 -24.45 19.43 7.99
C ALA A 687 -25.33 20.11 9.04
N CYS A 688 -26.64 19.80 9.06
CA CYS A 688 -27.54 20.30 10.09
C CYS A 688 -27.32 19.61 11.44
N LEU A 689 -27.23 18.28 11.44
CA LEU A 689 -27.00 17.49 12.66
C LEU A 689 -25.66 17.81 13.33
N CYS A 690 -24.59 17.98 12.55
CA CYS A 690 -23.26 18.36 13.07
C CYS A 690 -23.23 19.75 13.73
N LYS A 691 -24.16 20.66 13.38
CA LYS A 691 -24.28 21.97 14.03
C LYS A 691 -24.99 21.92 15.38
N SER A 692 -25.71 20.83 15.70
CA SER A 692 -26.45 20.72 16.95
C SER A 692 -25.50 20.53 18.15
N PRO A 693 -25.53 21.43 19.14
CA PRO A 693 -24.72 21.28 20.36
C PRO A 693 -25.08 20.02 21.16
N GLN A 694 -26.34 19.58 21.09
CA GLN A 694 -26.81 18.40 21.81
C GLN A 694 -26.23 17.11 21.21
N ILE A 695 -26.14 17.04 19.89
CA ILE A 695 -25.50 15.91 19.18
C ILE A 695 -24.00 15.92 19.45
N ALA A 696 -23.33 17.07 19.34
CA ALA A 696 -21.91 17.19 19.66
C ALA A 696 -21.60 16.76 21.11
N ALA A 697 -22.45 17.15 22.07
CA ALA A 697 -22.30 16.74 23.48
C ALA A 697 -22.49 15.24 23.69
N ALA A 698 -23.46 14.62 23.00
CA ALA A 698 -23.69 13.19 23.07
C ALA A 698 -22.54 12.38 22.46
N VAL A 699 -22.03 12.81 21.30
CA VAL A 699 -20.84 12.21 20.68
C VAL A 699 -19.62 12.37 21.57
N LEU A 700 -19.38 13.57 22.13
CA LEU A 700 -18.28 13.80 23.08
C LEU A 700 -18.37 12.86 24.30
N LYS A 701 -19.56 12.69 24.87
CA LYS A 701 -19.77 11.80 26.01
C LYS A 701 -19.43 10.35 25.67
N ASP A 702 -19.76 9.91 24.46
CA ASP A 702 -19.38 8.58 23.96
C ASP A 702 -17.87 8.45 23.76
N LEU A 703 -17.21 9.45 23.14
CA LEU A 703 -15.75 9.48 22.99
C LEU A 703 -15.04 9.40 24.36
N GLN A 704 -15.54 10.13 25.36
CA GLN A 704 -15.01 10.09 26.72
C GLN A 704 -15.25 8.74 27.42
N ARG A 705 -16.38 8.08 27.14
CA ARG A 705 -16.63 6.70 27.60
C ARG A 705 -15.62 5.73 26.97
N VAL A 706 -15.47 5.76 25.64
CA VAL A 706 -14.52 4.92 24.89
C VAL A 706 -13.08 5.16 25.35
N GLY A 707 -12.67 6.42 25.53
CA GLY A 707 -11.34 6.76 26.02
C GLY A 707 -11.03 6.17 27.40
N ARG A 708 -12.01 6.20 28.33
CA ARG A 708 -11.87 5.55 29.65
C ARG A 708 -11.81 4.02 29.55
N GLU A 709 -12.64 3.42 28.70
CA GLU A 709 -12.63 1.97 28.46
C GLU A 709 -11.28 1.50 27.89
N LYS A 710 -10.66 2.32 27.03
CA LYS A 710 -9.33 2.07 26.45
C LYS A 710 -8.17 2.52 27.34
N ARG A 711 -8.44 2.85 28.61
CA ARG A 711 -7.43 3.23 29.62
C ARG A 711 -6.58 4.42 29.19
N LEU A 712 -7.16 5.37 28.44
CA LEU A 712 -6.52 6.66 28.21
C LEU A 712 -6.51 7.46 29.52
N THR A 713 -5.45 8.24 29.71
CA THR A 713 -5.32 9.16 30.84
C THR A 713 -6.26 10.35 30.66
N THR A 714 -6.59 11.04 31.76
CA THR A 714 -7.56 12.14 31.76
C THR A 714 -7.16 13.29 30.84
N PHE A 715 -5.87 13.56 30.68
CA PHE A 715 -5.35 14.63 29.81
C PHE A 715 -5.29 14.21 28.32
N GLU A 716 -5.25 12.90 28.03
CA GLU A 716 -5.33 12.37 26.66
C GLU A 716 -6.77 12.42 26.09
N ILE A 717 -7.78 12.29 26.95
CA ILE A 717 -9.19 12.26 26.55
C ILE A 717 -9.67 13.67 26.13
N PRO A 718 -10.19 13.84 24.89
CA PRO A 718 -10.64 15.14 24.42
C PRO A 718 -11.72 15.78 25.29
N LYS A 719 -11.55 17.07 25.61
CA LYS A 719 -12.56 17.86 26.34
C LYS A 719 -13.61 18.48 25.45
N LYS A 720 -13.30 18.73 24.17
CA LYS A 720 -14.19 19.35 23.19
C LYS A 720 -14.10 18.60 21.87
N VAL A 721 -15.22 18.55 21.15
CA VAL A 721 -15.33 17.91 19.83
C VAL A 721 -15.96 18.88 18.84
N HIS A 722 -15.48 18.83 17.60
CA HIS A 722 -16.16 19.41 16.44
C HIS A 722 -16.54 18.28 15.47
N LEU A 723 -17.79 18.32 14.99
CA LEU A 723 -18.31 17.36 14.02
C LEU A 723 -18.23 17.98 12.62
N ASP A 724 -17.45 17.39 11.72
CA ASP A 724 -17.35 17.82 10.32
C ASP A 724 -18.35 17.01 9.49
N PRO A 725 -19.32 17.63 8.79
CA PRO A 725 -20.24 16.92 7.93
C PRO A 725 -19.62 16.40 6.63
N MET A 726 -18.38 16.78 6.33
CA MET A 726 -17.65 16.29 5.15
C MET A 726 -16.90 15.00 5.46
N SER A 727 -17.10 13.97 4.64
CA SER A 727 -16.28 12.74 4.70
C SER A 727 -14.84 13.03 4.26
N TRP A 728 -13.84 12.57 5.01
CA TRP A 728 -12.44 12.82 4.66
C TRP A 728 -11.89 11.74 3.72
N THR A 729 -11.85 12.07 2.43
CA THR A 729 -11.33 11.18 1.37
C THR A 729 -10.02 11.71 0.79
N PRO A 730 -9.25 10.90 0.04
CA PRO A 730 -8.04 11.37 -0.62
C PRO A 730 -8.29 12.58 -1.55
N ASP A 731 -9.44 12.60 -2.23
CA ASP A 731 -9.86 13.69 -3.13
C ASP A 731 -10.08 15.02 -2.39
N THR A 732 -10.55 14.96 -1.14
CA THR A 732 -10.67 16.17 -0.30
C THR A 732 -9.32 16.71 0.18
N GLY A 733 -8.24 15.95 -0.01
CA GLY A 733 -6.90 16.32 0.43
C GLY A 733 -6.69 16.27 1.95
N LEU A 734 -7.66 15.73 2.71
CA LEU A 734 -7.59 15.61 4.19
C LEU A 734 -6.94 14.30 4.67
N VAL A 735 -6.90 13.30 3.80
CA VAL A 735 -6.16 12.05 4.01
C VAL A 735 -5.24 11.75 2.82
N THR A 736 -4.29 10.84 3.02
CA THR A 736 -3.49 10.24 1.94
C THR A 736 -4.29 9.13 1.23
N ASP A 737 -3.77 8.60 0.12
CA ASP A 737 -4.39 7.47 -0.58
C ASP A 737 -4.42 6.18 0.24
N ALA A 738 -3.52 6.07 1.20
CA ALA A 738 -3.53 5.02 2.22
C ALA A 738 -4.45 5.35 3.41
N LEU A 739 -5.34 6.34 3.27
CA LEU A 739 -6.30 6.83 4.27
C LEU A 739 -5.67 7.35 5.56
N LYS A 740 -4.41 7.78 5.51
CA LYS A 740 -3.72 8.38 6.65
C LYS A 740 -4.05 9.87 6.77
N LEU A 741 -4.30 10.37 7.98
CA LEU A 741 -4.62 11.78 8.25
C LEU A 741 -3.49 12.72 7.80
N LYS A 742 -3.82 13.75 7.02
CA LYS A 742 -2.93 14.88 6.72
C LYS A 742 -3.13 15.97 7.77
N ARG A 743 -2.51 15.79 8.95
CA ARG A 743 -2.68 16.67 10.14
C ARG A 743 -2.55 18.16 9.82
N PHE A 744 -1.56 18.55 9.02
CA PHE A 744 -1.36 19.96 8.63
C PHE A 744 -2.56 20.53 7.86
N ASN A 745 -3.10 19.78 6.89
CA ASN A 745 -4.27 20.19 6.12
C ASN A 745 -5.53 20.26 6.99
N LEU A 746 -5.69 19.30 7.91
CA LEU A 746 -6.79 19.29 8.88
C LEU A 746 -6.67 20.50 9.83
N GLN A 747 -5.48 20.81 10.32
CA GLN A 747 -5.23 21.98 11.16
C GLN A 747 -5.56 23.29 10.42
N LEU A 748 -5.09 23.44 9.17
CA LEU A 748 -5.40 24.59 8.32
C LEU A 748 -6.92 24.75 8.12
N ARG A 749 -7.62 23.64 7.85
CA ARG A 749 -9.07 23.63 7.65
C ARG A 749 -9.83 24.04 8.91
N PHE A 750 -9.46 23.49 10.06
CA PHE A 750 -10.18 23.68 11.33
C PHE A 750 -9.58 24.75 12.23
N GLN A 751 -8.77 25.68 11.68
CA GLN A 751 -8.06 26.67 12.49
C GLN A 751 -9.03 27.56 13.29
N GLN A 752 -10.17 27.93 12.70
CA GLN A 752 -11.20 28.73 13.39
C GLN A 752 -11.83 27.95 14.56
N GLU A 753 -12.10 26.67 14.37
CA GLU A 753 -12.65 25.78 15.39
C GLU A 753 -11.63 25.50 16.49
N ILE A 754 -10.34 25.35 16.16
CA ILE A 754 -9.24 25.23 17.13
C ILE A 754 -9.23 26.44 18.05
N ASP A 755 -9.24 27.64 17.47
CA ASP A 755 -9.19 28.89 18.22
C ASP A 755 -10.41 29.04 19.12
N ARG A 756 -11.61 28.68 18.60
CA ARG A 756 -12.85 28.66 19.40
C ARG A 756 -12.82 27.63 20.53
N MET A 757 -12.31 26.43 20.30
CA MET A 757 -12.28 25.37 21.32
C MET A 757 -11.22 25.61 22.40
N TYR A 758 -10.12 26.31 22.09
CA TYR A 758 -9.16 26.77 23.10
C TYR A 758 -9.42 28.17 23.64
N GLU A 759 -10.53 28.81 23.24
CA GLU A 759 -10.91 30.14 23.70
C GLU A 759 -9.79 31.18 23.45
N LYS A 760 -9.04 31.01 22.35
CA LYS A 760 -8.01 31.96 21.94
C LYS A 760 -8.69 33.25 21.52
N SER A 761 -8.45 34.33 22.26
CA SER A 761 -9.00 35.65 21.95
C SER A 761 -8.57 36.04 20.54
N THR A 762 -9.54 36.30 19.66
CA THR A 762 -9.30 36.83 18.31
C THR A 762 -8.63 38.18 18.50
N ARG A 763 -7.30 38.26 18.34
CA ARG A 763 -6.61 39.54 18.22
C ARG A 763 -7.12 40.17 16.94
N THR A 764 -8.01 41.13 17.11
CA THR A 764 -8.59 41.95 16.04
C THR A 764 -7.54 42.89 15.47
#